data_AF-A8N3I8-F1
#
_entry.id   AF-A8N3I8-F1
#
_cell.length_a   1.000
_cell.length_b   1.000
_cell.length_c   1.000
_cell.angle_alpha   90.00
_cell.angle_beta   90.00
_cell.angle_gamma   90.00
#
_symmetry.space_group_name_H-M   'P 1'
#
loop_
_entity.id
_entity.type
_entity.pdbx_description
1 polymer ?
#
loop_
_entity_poly.entity_id
_entity_poly.type
_entity_poly.pdbx_seq_one_letter_code
_entity_poly.pdbx_strand_id
1 'polypeptide(L)'
;MERRPKRLLSAVDNDDEAPISFPSELLNSIDDPEWHSPTKAQRTMVAPVKPRRRGALSQSRSKVQTNDNGGDDLTGSTAEWHQLPTRPRHDEVSEAMLELFVDAIHSYTAGFYHLHERLFVVQGWDVRRNQALDSWYHLEYLFISDAIHTVCTCPHGMEDEVLCIHRRFIESYDAGSLVQKGNESDTEIASAILFRQRAIPNSQATHSLFSVKSVSSASLKGRAIVSHKGSSPGSGIWRCSKDPGSQTCAHVNMALAQLTELYGELGEAVDGEHGVEVTDARQIEDLAHSNLVSISHEPILPPAWAVLPTDKSLYERPSPYRLPPSTPIKLDSKSSCPCAGTRTFYNPEHDTITRTCRVYTLTTVYVHQIQLQRCPQCPPSRRRFIGPDPRHEGLFNYNNSVLVSHELLDEYTSAYTSSETPFTAWVVQMQRRYDLSNTVFMGEDLFRTVWFAYVSLQGWENDMACKRCGPSPETVIWDGITVAFGRKHVTSSLRPPTVTSESSLVRKNVKYFPKQQLIGDPHLRKLIRVVLKGPGLGDENDDENDLAQPPTTSPSSVSQQEAHRRATLAREYLDRVSTVVDGLRGSCPALADLFRLQFGAVALESGRLGSSVYKNFFKQIAAEESVLQLVNYPSLLALREFLTHPETTDLTSLLSVPAVYTLLNHHTTMEEIIPIIQWIERVARETLRNLIVEAPLPSISPEVSTNPGTEKVEEDLDWKKTGCLYGMPKIRNRPKYPGLRGDQQKDKPDKRRGDRCGKYYSQYGQRRLTGGIMVAWCTHSICYGFHCIAESEGRDDVFSALVTRWPIAPKRVVYDFACALGPYCMLREPLFFANTLFAIDHFHSTGHSKCSPACFLSEYANVDPRLVPINSSAGECGNGVLKRIRKSVSYMSQTRAIIYTKVFLSAWNRQRARLAM
;
A
#
# COMPACT_ATOMS: atom_id res chain seq x y z
N MET A 1 3.89 -11.60 61.39
CA MET A 1 3.78 -12.94 60.78
C MET A 1 2.52 -12.96 59.93
N GLU A 2 2.71 -13.24 58.65
CA GLU A 2 1.75 -13.73 57.64
C GLU A 2 0.35 -13.08 57.43
N ARG A 3 0.19 -12.62 56.17
CA ARG A 3 -0.93 -12.87 55.23
C ARG A 3 -2.28 -12.13 55.39
N ARG A 4 -2.35 -11.02 54.63
CA ARG A 4 -3.31 -10.65 53.55
C ARG A 4 -4.85 -10.58 53.81
N PRO A 5 -5.57 -9.74 53.02
CA PRO A 5 -6.71 -8.93 53.47
C PRO A 5 -8.10 -9.44 53.03
N LYS A 6 -9.15 -8.90 53.67
CA LYS A 6 -10.56 -8.86 53.18
C LYS A 6 -10.93 -7.36 53.01
N ARG A 7 -11.20 -6.85 51.80
CA ARG A 7 -12.42 -6.91 50.94
C ARG A 7 -13.47 -5.85 51.31
N LEU A 8 -14.04 -5.23 50.25
CA LEU A 8 -15.30 -4.44 50.14
C LEU A 8 -15.20 -2.95 50.50
N LEU A 9 -15.90 -1.98 49.89
CA LEU A 9 -16.68 -1.76 48.66
C LEU A 9 -17.05 -0.25 48.68
N SER A 10 -17.60 0.27 47.57
CA SER A 10 -18.29 1.58 47.36
C SER A 10 -17.43 2.86 47.42
N ALA A 11 -17.22 3.61 46.33
CA ALA A 11 -18.15 4.44 45.53
C ALA A 11 -18.66 5.66 46.30
N VAL A 12 -18.20 6.87 45.94
CA VAL A 12 -18.94 8.12 45.65
C VAL A 12 -17.94 9.19 45.16
N ASP A 13 -18.24 9.77 44.00
CA ASP A 13 -17.92 11.08 43.41
C ASP A 13 -16.72 11.91 43.92
N ASN A 14 -15.87 12.32 42.97
CA ASN A 14 -15.46 13.71 42.80
C ASN A 14 -14.84 13.93 41.41
N ASP A 15 -15.46 14.81 40.64
CA ASP A 15 -14.89 15.50 39.50
C ASP A 15 -13.68 16.33 39.95
N ASP A 16 -12.51 16.08 39.37
CA ASP A 16 -11.40 17.03 39.24
C ASP A 16 -10.40 16.46 38.21
N GLU A 17 -10.56 16.83 36.94
CA GLU A 17 -9.55 16.62 35.90
C GLU A 17 -8.32 17.48 36.20
N ALA A 18 -7.34 16.90 36.89
CA ALA A 18 -5.97 17.39 36.90
C ALA A 18 -5.29 17.05 35.56
N PRO A 19 -4.53 17.99 34.94
CA PRO A 19 -3.79 17.72 33.72
C PRO A 19 -2.71 16.67 34.01
N ILE A 20 -2.75 15.54 33.29
CA ILE A 20 -1.70 14.52 33.33
C ILE A 20 -0.40 15.18 32.86
N SER A 21 0.48 15.52 33.80
CA SER A 21 1.83 15.93 33.47
C SER A 21 2.60 14.69 33.00
N PHE A 22 3.16 14.79 31.79
CA PHE A 22 4.13 13.83 31.31
C PHE A 22 5.40 13.95 32.15
N PRO A 23 6.05 12.84 32.55
CA PRO A 23 7.32 12.92 33.27
C PRO A 23 8.38 13.51 32.35
N SER A 24 8.85 14.71 32.69
CA SER A 24 9.91 15.45 32.00
C SER A 24 11.27 14.73 31.96
N GLU A 25 11.40 13.59 32.64
CA GLU A 25 12.60 12.73 32.61
C GLU A 25 12.73 11.88 31.33
N LEU A 26 11.69 11.78 30.50
CA LEU A 26 11.72 11.06 29.21
C LEU A 26 12.14 11.94 28.02
N LEU A 27 12.29 13.25 28.23
CA LEU A 27 12.79 14.20 27.22
C LEU A 27 14.32 14.31 27.21
N ASN A 28 14.99 13.99 28.32
CA ASN A 28 16.45 14.07 28.43
C ASN A 28 17.19 12.79 27.98
N SER A 29 16.47 11.76 27.52
CA SER A 29 17.07 10.49 27.05
C SER A 29 17.12 10.35 25.52
N ILE A 30 16.95 11.45 24.78
CA ILE A 30 16.91 11.45 23.31
C ILE A 30 18.29 11.75 22.69
N ASP A 31 19.24 12.30 23.47
CA ASP A 31 20.56 12.70 22.97
C ASP A 31 21.71 11.74 23.36
N ASP A 32 21.43 10.53 23.83
CA ASP A 32 22.46 9.51 24.08
C ASP A 32 22.66 8.59 22.85
N PRO A 33 23.78 8.70 22.10
CA PRO A 33 24.08 7.87 20.94
C PRO A 33 24.34 6.38 21.27
N GLU A 34 24.40 5.97 22.55
CA GLU A 34 24.57 4.57 22.98
C GLU A 34 23.33 3.95 23.65
N TRP A 35 22.14 4.58 23.58
CA TRP A 35 20.95 4.00 24.22
C TRP A 35 20.46 2.71 23.55
N HIS A 36 20.69 1.57 24.21
CA HIS A 36 20.16 0.26 23.85
C HIS A 36 18.85 -0.05 24.59
N SER A 37 17.79 -0.35 23.83
CA SER A 37 16.49 -0.83 24.34
C SER A 37 16.66 -1.96 25.39
N PRO A 38 15.96 -1.90 26.56
CA PRO A 38 16.09 -2.90 27.62
C PRO A 38 15.63 -4.32 27.25
N THR A 39 15.10 -4.54 26.05
CA THR A 39 14.63 -5.87 25.59
C THR A 39 15.71 -6.74 24.95
N LYS A 40 17.00 -6.35 24.98
CA LYS A 40 18.09 -7.09 24.30
C LYS A 40 19.16 -7.74 25.20
N ALA A 41 18.95 -7.83 26.50
CA ALA A 41 19.90 -8.50 27.41
C ALA A 41 19.28 -9.75 28.04
N GLN A 42 19.42 -10.90 27.37
CA GLN A 42 19.62 -12.23 28.00
C GLN A 42 19.67 -13.33 26.92
N ARG A 43 20.87 -13.64 26.43
CA ARG A 43 21.23 -14.98 25.92
C ARG A 43 22.73 -15.17 26.09
N THR A 44 23.14 -15.50 27.31
CA THR A 44 24.49 -16.03 27.57
C THR A 44 24.50 -17.48 27.05
N MET A 45 25.18 -17.72 25.92
CA MET A 45 25.38 -19.07 25.40
C MET A 45 26.46 -19.77 26.24
N VAL A 46 26.08 -20.86 26.91
CA VAL A 46 27.02 -21.83 27.47
C VAL A 46 27.56 -22.67 26.31
N ALA A 47 28.88 -22.70 26.15
CA ALA A 47 29.57 -23.44 25.09
C ALA A 47 29.34 -24.97 25.22
N PRO A 48 29.03 -25.69 24.13
CA PRO A 48 28.95 -27.14 24.17
C PRO A 48 30.35 -27.78 24.09
N VAL A 49 30.54 -28.75 24.98
CA VAL A 49 31.71 -29.63 25.11
C VAL A 49 31.83 -30.54 23.88
N LYS A 50 33.04 -30.64 23.30
CA LYS A 50 33.38 -31.50 22.15
C LYS A 50 33.32 -33.00 22.50
N PRO A 51 32.74 -33.86 21.66
CA PRO A 51 33.06 -35.29 21.63
C PRO A 51 34.22 -35.60 20.67
N ARG A 52 34.96 -36.65 21.05
CA ARG A 52 36.24 -37.13 20.53
C ARG A 52 36.22 -37.67 19.10
N ARG A 53 37.38 -37.51 18.44
CA ARG A 53 37.81 -38.17 17.19
C ARG A 53 37.92 -39.71 17.32
N ARG A 54 37.47 -40.40 16.27
CA ARG A 54 38.06 -41.62 15.64
C ARG A 54 37.74 -41.46 14.14
N GLY A 55 38.63 -41.55 13.15
CA GLY A 55 39.94 -42.17 13.01
C GLY A 55 39.86 -43.26 11.94
N ALA A 56 40.25 -42.96 10.70
CA ALA A 56 40.70 -43.86 9.61
C ALA A 56 40.64 -43.08 8.29
N LEU A 57 41.76 -42.61 7.75
CA LEU A 57 42.77 -43.30 6.94
C LEU A 57 42.46 -43.23 5.44
N SER A 58 43.49 -42.76 4.76
CA SER A 58 43.63 -42.33 3.38
C SER A 58 44.14 -43.47 2.51
N GLN A 59 44.21 -43.20 1.20
CA GLN A 59 45.00 -43.84 0.14
C GLN A 59 44.25 -44.93 -0.65
N SER A 60 44.36 -45.04 -1.97
CA SER A 60 45.02 -44.23 -3.01
C SER A 60 44.57 -44.72 -4.38
N ARG A 61 44.67 -43.84 -5.37
CA ARG A 61 44.54 -44.08 -6.81
C ARG A 61 45.34 -45.30 -7.31
N SER A 62 44.77 -46.01 -8.28
CA SER A 62 45.51 -46.48 -9.45
C SER A 62 44.59 -46.52 -10.69
N LYS A 63 45.20 -46.15 -11.81
CA LYS A 63 44.65 -45.89 -13.13
C LYS A 63 44.80 -47.13 -14.01
N VAL A 64 43.87 -47.30 -14.95
CA VAL A 64 44.08 -47.70 -16.37
C VAL A 64 44.62 -49.13 -16.61
N GLN A 65 43.92 -49.97 -17.37
CA GLN A 65 44.10 -50.14 -18.82
C GLN A 65 43.21 -51.27 -19.38
N THR A 66 42.99 -51.17 -20.69
CA THR A 66 42.17 -51.94 -21.61
C THR A 66 42.68 -53.36 -21.88
N ASN A 67 41.79 -54.30 -22.25
CA ASN A 67 41.81 -55.02 -23.55
C ASN A 67 40.85 -56.23 -23.57
N ASP A 68 39.99 -56.22 -24.59
CA ASP A 68 39.71 -57.24 -25.61
C ASP A 68 39.75 -58.76 -25.34
N ASN A 69 38.68 -59.36 -25.88
CA ASN A 69 38.57 -60.63 -26.61
C ASN A 69 38.46 -61.97 -25.87
N GLY A 70 37.27 -62.59 -26.06
CA GLY A 70 37.14 -63.88 -26.75
C GLY A 70 36.90 -65.12 -25.90
N GLY A 71 35.94 -65.96 -26.35
CA GLY A 71 35.98 -67.41 -26.11
C GLY A 71 34.69 -68.05 -25.61
N ASP A 72 34.10 -68.86 -26.49
CA ASP A 72 33.00 -69.81 -26.30
C ASP A 72 33.24 -70.82 -25.15
N ASP A 73 32.19 -71.36 -24.53
CA ASP A 73 31.54 -72.62 -24.94
C ASP A 73 30.75 -73.32 -23.79
N LEU A 74 29.61 -73.90 -24.17
CA LEU A 74 28.98 -75.15 -23.67
C LEU A 74 28.60 -75.34 -22.18
N THR A 75 27.29 -75.43 -21.92
CA THR A 75 26.53 -76.70 -21.71
C THR A 75 25.27 -76.45 -20.87
N GLY A 76 24.18 -77.13 -21.26
CA GLY A 76 22.86 -76.96 -20.68
C GLY A 76 22.60 -77.72 -19.38
N SER A 77 21.51 -77.34 -18.72
CA SER A 77 20.67 -78.24 -17.94
C SER A 77 19.29 -77.61 -17.76
N THR A 78 18.29 -78.31 -18.26
CA THR A 78 16.86 -78.07 -18.06
C THR A 78 16.48 -78.33 -16.61
N ALA A 79 15.88 -77.34 -15.94
CA ALA A 79 15.05 -77.58 -14.75
C ALA A 79 13.93 -76.53 -14.67
N GLU A 80 12.73 -77.05 -14.48
CA GLU A 80 11.42 -76.40 -14.49
C GLU A 80 11.33 -75.22 -13.51
N TRP A 81 10.80 -74.09 -13.99
CA TRP A 81 10.36 -73.00 -13.12
C TRP A 81 8.84 -72.94 -13.08
N HIS A 82 8.32 -73.16 -11.87
CA HIS A 82 6.95 -72.94 -11.47
C HIS A 82 6.34 -71.66 -12.06
N GLN A 83 5.11 -71.79 -12.57
CA GLN A 83 4.24 -70.66 -12.90
C GLN A 83 4.02 -69.79 -11.65
N LEU A 84 4.56 -68.58 -11.68
CA LEU A 84 4.16 -67.49 -10.80
C LEU A 84 2.93 -66.76 -11.39
N PRO A 85 2.06 -66.18 -10.56
CA PRO A 85 0.73 -65.74 -10.98
C PRO A 85 0.78 -64.54 -11.93
N THR A 86 -0.12 -64.54 -12.90
CA THR A 86 -0.42 -63.40 -13.76
C THR A 86 -0.75 -62.15 -12.93
N ARG A 87 -0.06 -61.04 -13.21
CA ARG A 87 -0.40 -59.70 -12.67
C ARG A 87 -1.87 -59.37 -13.03
N PRO A 88 -2.65 -58.77 -12.11
CA PRO A 88 -3.99 -58.31 -12.42
C PRO A 88 -3.93 -57.15 -13.42
N ARG A 89 -4.88 -57.12 -14.36
CA ARG A 89 -5.11 -56.03 -15.33
C ARG A 89 -5.22 -54.69 -14.59
N HIS A 90 -4.57 -53.65 -15.11
CA HIS A 90 -4.66 -52.29 -14.58
C HIS A 90 -6.05 -51.71 -14.82
N ASP A 91 -6.72 -51.21 -13.76
CA ASP A 91 -8.02 -50.56 -13.83
C ASP A 91 -7.91 -49.19 -14.52
N GLU A 92 -8.73 -48.93 -15.55
CA GLU A 92 -8.84 -47.62 -16.20
C GLU A 92 -9.30 -46.52 -15.21
N VAL A 93 -8.94 -45.25 -15.49
CA VAL A 93 -9.44 -44.10 -14.70
C VAL A 93 -10.96 -43.98 -14.88
N SER A 94 -11.72 -44.37 -13.86
CA SER A 94 -13.18 -44.26 -13.85
C SER A 94 -13.64 -42.79 -13.81
N GLU A 95 -14.87 -42.56 -14.23
CA GLU A 95 -15.51 -41.24 -14.20
C GLU A 95 -15.56 -40.64 -12.79
N ALA A 96 -15.82 -41.47 -11.77
CA ALA A 96 -15.86 -41.05 -10.36
C ALA A 96 -14.48 -40.62 -9.83
N MET A 97 -13.41 -41.29 -10.27
CA MET A 97 -12.03 -40.92 -9.91
C MET A 97 -11.65 -39.56 -10.52
N LEU A 98 -12.08 -39.31 -11.75
CA LEU A 98 -11.87 -38.04 -12.43
C LEU A 98 -12.64 -36.90 -11.73
N GLU A 99 -13.87 -37.12 -11.28
CA GLU A 99 -14.62 -36.13 -10.48
C GLU A 99 -13.86 -35.73 -9.20
N LEU A 100 -13.29 -36.69 -8.47
CA LEU A 100 -12.51 -36.42 -7.26
C LEU A 100 -11.25 -35.60 -7.55
N PHE A 101 -10.61 -35.86 -8.70
CA PHE A 101 -9.46 -35.07 -9.13
C PHE A 101 -9.86 -33.64 -9.51
N VAL A 102 -10.96 -33.46 -10.24
CA VAL A 102 -11.50 -32.12 -10.54
C VAL A 102 -11.80 -31.35 -9.26
N ASP A 103 -12.44 -31.98 -8.28
CA ASP A 103 -12.68 -31.37 -6.97
C ASP A 103 -11.38 -31.01 -6.24
N ALA A 104 -10.34 -31.83 -6.40
CA ALA A 104 -9.03 -31.58 -5.81
C ALA A 104 -8.33 -30.35 -6.42
N ILE A 105 -8.42 -30.19 -7.75
CA ILE A 105 -7.90 -29.00 -8.43
C ILE A 105 -8.71 -27.76 -8.03
N HIS A 106 -10.06 -27.83 -8.09
CA HIS A 106 -10.94 -26.74 -7.68
C HIS A 106 -10.80 -26.33 -6.21
N SER A 107 -10.35 -27.25 -5.34
CA SER A 107 -10.06 -26.99 -3.92
C SER A 107 -8.61 -26.64 -3.64
N TYR A 108 -7.78 -26.41 -4.67
CA TYR A 108 -6.34 -26.09 -4.54
C TYR A 108 -5.55 -27.17 -3.78
N THR A 109 -6.08 -28.39 -3.67
CA THR A 109 -5.41 -29.53 -3.04
C THR A 109 -4.55 -30.32 -4.03
N ALA A 110 -4.85 -30.22 -5.32
CA ALA A 110 -3.99 -30.64 -6.42
C ALA A 110 -3.61 -29.44 -7.30
N GLY A 111 -2.33 -29.29 -7.62
CA GLY A 111 -1.84 -28.22 -8.49
C GLY A 111 -2.01 -28.51 -9.98
N PHE A 112 -2.56 -27.56 -10.73
CA PHE A 112 -2.66 -27.60 -12.19
C PHE A 112 -2.46 -26.19 -12.75
N TYR A 113 -1.29 -25.94 -13.34
CA TYR A 113 -0.85 -24.61 -13.75
C TYR A 113 -0.65 -24.57 -15.26
N HIS A 114 -1.32 -23.64 -15.94
CA HIS A 114 -1.02 -23.24 -17.31
C HIS A 114 0.25 -22.39 -17.29
N LEU A 115 1.22 -22.67 -18.16
CA LEU A 115 2.45 -21.88 -18.26
C LEU A 115 2.39 -20.90 -19.44
N HIS A 116 2.13 -21.41 -20.64
CA HIS A 116 2.08 -20.64 -21.88
C HIS A 116 1.47 -21.51 -22.98
N GLU A 117 0.71 -20.92 -23.92
CA GLU A 117 0.06 -21.61 -25.03
C GLU A 117 -0.59 -22.94 -24.63
N ARG A 118 0.05 -24.06 -24.97
CA ARG A 118 -0.43 -25.44 -24.80
C ARG A 118 0.28 -26.18 -23.65
N LEU A 119 1.18 -25.51 -22.94
CA LEU A 119 2.06 -26.10 -21.92
C LEU A 119 1.53 -25.88 -20.50
N PHE A 120 1.52 -26.96 -19.72
CA PHE A 120 1.09 -27.00 -18.33
C PHE A 120 2.12 -27.68 -17.44
N VAL A 121 2.01 -27.38 -16.15
CA VAL A 121 2.66 -28.11 -15.06
C VAL A 121 1.59 -28.65 -14.12
N VAL A 122 1.63 -29.95 -13.87
CA VAL A 122 0.61 -30.69 -13.13
C VAL A 122 1.25 -31.42 -11.94
N GLN A 123 0.58 -31.37 -10.79
CA GLN A 123 1.01 -32.09 -9.60
C GLN A 123 0.64 -33.57 -9.72
N GLY A 124 1.53 -34.46 -9.28
CA GLY A 124 1.24 -35.89 -9.22
C GLY A 124 -0.01 -36.18 -8.39
N TRP A 125 -0.72 -37.25 -8.76
CA TRP A 125 -1.95 -37.66 -8.09
C TRP A 125 -1.96 -39.17 -7.87
N ASP A 126 -2.22 -39.58 -6.63
CA ASP A 126 -2.47 -40.97 -6.27
C ASP A 126 -3.98 -41.24 -6.39
N VAL A 127 -4.36 -41.93 -7.46
CA VAL A 127 -5.76 -42.27 -7.77
C VAL A 127 -6.38 -43.19 -6.70
N ARG A 128 -5.58 -44.03 -6.04
CA ARG A 128 -6.09 -44.96 -5.00
C ARG A 128 -6.31 -44.25 -3.67
N ARG A 129 -5.43 -43.31 -3.33
CA ARG A 129 -5.51 -42.56 -2.06
C ARG A 129 -6.30 -41.26 -2.18
N ASN A 130 -6.64 -40.83 -3.40
CA ASN A 130 -7.24 -39.53 -3.70
C ASN A 130 -6.44 -38.37 -3.08
N GLN A 131 -5.13 -38.39 -3.30
CA GLN A 131 -4.20 -37.42 -2.71
C GLN A 131 -3.19 -36.91 -3.72
N ALA A 132 -2.86 -35.62 -3.62
CA ALA A 132 -1.78 -35.04 -4.39
C ALA A 132 -0.42 -35.52 -3.85
N LEU A 133 0.51 -35.77 -4.77
CA LEU A 133 1.88 -36.16 -4.48
C LEU A 133 2.79 -34.94 -4.50
N ASP A 134 3.98 -35.06 -3.91
CA ASP A 134 4.99 -33.98 -3.95
C ASP A 134 5.69 -33.88 -5.31
N SER A 135 5.44 -34.82 -6.22
CA SER A 135 5.99 -34.83 -7.57
C SER A 135 5.23 -33.90 -8.51
N TRP A 136 5.93 -33.40 -9.53
CA TRP A 136 5.41 -32.47 -10.53
C TRP A 136 5.84 -32.93 -11.91
N TYR A 137 4.98 -32.70 -12.89
CA TYR A 137 5.14 -33.16 -14.25
C TYR A 137 4.69 -32.08 -15.23
N HIS A 138 5.08 -32.24 -16.49
CA HIS A 138 4.64 -31.38 -17.58
C HIS A 138 3.51 -32.06 -18.34
N LEU A 139 2.60 -31.26 -18.86
CA LEU A 139 1.55 -31.71 -19.76
C LEU A 139 1.47 -30.74 -20.93
N GLU A 140 1.30 -31.27 -22.13
CA GLU A 140 1.08 -30.50 -23.35
C GLU A 140 -0.06 -31.11 -24.16
N TYR A 141 -0.77 -30.31 -24.93
CA TYR A 141 -1.81 -30.79 -25.84
C TYR A 141 -1.66 -30.20 -27.25
N LEU A 142 -2.21 -30.88 -28.26
CA LEU A 142 -2.27 -30.46 -29.66
C LEU A 142 -3.62 -30.82 -30.25
N PHE A 143 -4.21 -29.95 -31.07
CA PHE A 143 -5.36 -30.29 -31.90
C PHE A 143 -4.88 -30.84 -33.24
N ILE A 144 -5.33 -32.04 -33.60
CA ILE A 144 -5.10 -32.65 -34.92
C ILE A 144 -6.47 -33.10 -35.43
N SER A 145 -6.93 -32.52 -36.55
CA SER A 145 -8.24 -32.84 -37.16
C SER A 145 -9.41 -32.82 -36.17
N ASP A 146 -9.50 -31.76 -35.37
CA ASP A 146 -10.52 -31.53 -34.32
C ASP A 146 -10.49 -32.51 -33.13
N ALA A 147 -9.52 -33.43 -33.07
CA ALA A 147 -9.25 -34.25 -31.90
C ALA A 147 -8.12 -33.66 -31.05
N ILE A 148 -8.29 -33.66 -29.72
CA ILE A 148 -7.24 -33.26 -28.78
C ILE A 148 -6.30 -34.45 -28.52
N HIS A 149 -5.02 -34.24 -28.76
CA HIS A 149 -3.95 -35.18 -28.42
C HIS A 149 -3.16 -34.63 -27.26
N THR A 150 -2.86 -35.45 -26.27
CA THR A 150 -2.26 -35.00 -25.01
C THR A 150 -1.03 -35.81 -24.65
N VAL A 151 -0.02 -35.15 -24.12
CA VAL A 151 1.21 -35.79 -23.65
C VAL A 151 1.47 -35.32 -22.22
N CYS A 152 1.68 -36.26 -21.31
CA CYS A 152 2.02 -35.98 -19.91
C CYS A 152 3.27 -36.74 -19.50
N THR A 153 4.18 -36.08 -18.78
CA THR A 153 5.46 -36.67 -18.36
C THR A 153 5.39 -37.40 -17.01
N CYS A 154 4.18 -37.61 -16.46
CA CYS A 154 4.01 -38.44 -15.27
C CYS A 154 4.19 -39.94 -15.59
N PRO A 155 4.49 -40.82 -14.61
CA PRO A 155 4.75 -42.24 -14.86
C PRO A 155 3.66 -42.92 -15.68
N HIS A 156 2.40 -42.72 -15.29
CA HIS A 156 1.25 -43.23 -16.05
C HIS A 156 1.17 -42.61 -17.45
N GLY A 157 1.39 -41.31 -17.60
CA GLY A 157 1.41 -40.65 -18.90
C GLY A 157 2.52 -41.11 -19.84
N MET A 158 3.60 -41.73 -19.32
CA MET A 158 4.71 -42.22 -20.12
C MET A 158 4.60 -43.73 -20.45
N GLU A 159 3.89 -44.49 -19.61
CA GLU A 159 3.76 -45.95 -19.72
C GLU A 159 2.44 -46.39 -20.35
N ASP A 160 1.32 -45.73 -20.02
CA ASP A 160 -0.02 -46.12 -20.47
C ASP A 160 -0.98 -44.92 -20.50
N GLU A 161 -1.37 -44.51 -21.70
CA GLU A 161 -2.17 -43.30 -21.93
C GLU A 161 -3.52 -43.32 -21.18
N VAL A 162 -4.13 -44.49 -21.02
CA VAL A 162 -5.49 -44.64 -20.45
C VAL A 162 -5.51 -44.49 -18.92
N LEU A 163 -4.34 -44.63 -18.28
CA LEU A 163 -4.19 -44.54 -16.82
C LEU A 163 -3.84 -43.13 -16.33
N CYS A 164 -3.53 -42.20 -17.23
CA CYS A 164 -3.11 -40.87 -16.86
C CYS A 164 -4.31 -39.95 -16.55
N ILE A 165 -4.57 -39.71 -15.27
CA ILE A 165 -5.67 -38.82 -14.84
C ILE A 165 -5.50 -37.37 -15.34
N HIS A 166 -4.27 -36.90 -15.56
CA HIS A 166 -4.00 -35.56 -16.10
C HIS A 166 -4.41 -35.43 -17.57
N ARG A 167 -4.12 -36.45 -18.39
CA ARG A 167 -4.54 -36.52 -19.80
C ARG A 167 -6.06 -36.60 -19.90
N ARG A 168 -6.66 -37.56 -19.17
CA ARG A 168 -8.11 -37.70 -19.03
C ARG A 168 -8.78 -36.39 -18.61
N PHE A 169 -8.19 -35.66 -17.65
CA PHE A 169 -8.69 -34.36 -17.26
C PHE A 169 -8.68 -33.38 -18.43
N ILE A 170 -7.56 -33.16 -19.12
CA ILE A 170 -7.53 -32.15 -20.19
C ILE A 170 -8.33 -32.53 -21.44
N GLU A 171 -8.49 -33.84 -21.71
CA GLU A 171 -9.34 -34.36 -22.79
C GLU A 171 -10.83 -34.20 -22.50
N SER A 172 -11.20 -34.36 -21.23
CA SER A 172 -12.59 -34.22 -20.79
C SER A 172 -12.97 -32.80 -20.38
N TYR A 173 -11.99 -31.95 -20.04
CA TYR A 173 -12.16 -30.56 -19.66
C TYR A 173 -12.07 -29.69 -20.92
N ASP A 174 -12.96 -28.70 -21.08
CA ASP A 174 -13.03 -27.85 -22.29
C ASP A 174 -11.81 -26.90 -22.41
N ALA A 175 -10.64 -27.48 -22.71
CA ALA A 175 -9.36 -26.81 -22.82
C ALA A 175 -9.34 -25.78 -23.97
N GLY A 176 -10.15 -26.00 -25.01
CA GLY A 176 -10.35 -25.05 -26.10
C GLY A 176 -10.91 -23.70 -25.63
N SER A 177 -11.86 -23.70 -24.69
CA SER A 177 -12.44 -22.46 -24.11
C SER A 177 -11.50 -21.72 -23.15
N LEU A 178 -10.50 -22.39 -22.58
CA LEU A 178 -9.57 -21.80 -21.60
C LEU A 178 -8.49 -20.93 -22.27
N VAL A 179 -8.24 -21.14 -23.57
CA VAL A 179 -7.08 -20.58 -24.28
C VAL A 179 -7.48 -19.53 -25.32
N GLN A 180 -8.74 -19.49 -25.79
CA GLN A 180 -9.22 -18.46 -26.72
C GLN A 180 -9.24 -17.02 -26.12
N LYS A 181 -9.06 -16.85 -24.81
CA LYS A 181 -8.94 -15.53 -24.16
C LYS A 181 -7.49 -15.08 -23.92
N GLY A 182 -6.49 -15.84 -24.37
CA GLY A 182 -5.08 -15.64 -24.03
C GLY A 182 -4.13 -15.31 -25.18
N ASN A 183 -4.61 -15.09 -26.40
CA ASN A 183 -3.74 -14.72 -27.51
C ASN A 183 -3.79 -13.21 -27.78
N GLU A 184 -2.66 -12.53 -27.54
CA GLU A 184 -1.97 -11.61 -28.46
C GLU A 184 -0.84 -10.86 -27.72
N SER A 185 0.30 -11.52 -27.51
CA SER A 185 1.60 -10.84 -27.48
C SER A 185 2.72 -11.82 -27.83
N ASP A 186 3.46 -11.53 -28.92
CA ASP A 186 4.69 -12.22 -29.34
C ASP A 186 5.84 -11.92 -28.36
N THR A 187 5.72 -12.36 -27.12
CA THR A 187 6.80 -12.27 -26.11
C THR A 187 7.62 -13.56 -26.11
N GLU A 188 8.94 -13.41 -26.19
CA GLU A 188 9.91 -14.50 -26.18
C GLU A 188 9.76 -15.37 -24.92
N ILE A 189 9.55 -16.69 -25.09
CA ILE A 189 9.24 -17.60 -23.98
C ILE A 189 10.44 -17.71 -23.03
N ALA A 190 10.24 -17.35 -21.77
CA ALA A 190 11.25 -17.48 -20.73
C ALA A 190 11.77 -18.93 -20.62
N SER A 191 13.09 -19.07 -20.56
CA SER A 191 13.74 -20.39 -20.55
C SER A 191 13.58 -21.12 -19.21
N ALA A 192 13.30 -20.39 -18.13
CA ALA A 192 12.95 -20.92 -16.81
C ALA A 192 11.74 -20.16 -16.26
N ILE A 193 10.64 -20.87 -16.01
CA ILE A 193 9.39 -20.31 -15.50
C ILE A 193 9.21 -20.78 -14.07
N LEU A 194 9.32 -19.86 -13.09
CA LEU A 194 8.89 -20.13 -11.71
C LEU A 194 7.36 -20.36 -11.76
N PHE A 195 6.85 -21.46 -11.21
CA PHE A 195 5.40 -21.75 -11.23
C PHE A 195 4.80 -21.92 -9.83
N ARG A 196 5.63 -22.03 -8.79
CA ARG A 196 5.17 -22.10 -7.40
C ARG A 196 6.28 -21.70 -6.44
N GLN A 197 5.96 -20.88 -5.45
CA GLN A 197 6.88 -20.54 -4.36
C GLN A 197 6.13 -20.54 -3.02
N ARG A 198 6.70 -21.18 -1.99
CA ARG A 198 6.09 -21.26 -0.65
C ARG A 198 7.11 -20.98 0.44
N ALA A 199 6.73 -20.22 1.46
CA ALA A 199 7.55 -20.08 2.66
C ALA A 199 7.62 -21.42 3.42
N ILE A 200 8.81 -21.77 3.93
CA ILE A 200 8.98 -22.95 4.78
C ILE A 200 8.64 -22.55 6.22
N PRO A 201 7.67 -23.21 6.88
CA PRO A 201 7.29 -22.87 8.25
C PRO A 201 8.48 -22.88 9.21
N ASN A 202 8.54 -21.88 10.09
CA ASN A 202 9.61 -21.69 11.09
C ASN A 202 11.03 -21.48 10.50
N SER A 203 11.14 -21.04 9.24
CA SER A 203 12.41 -20.69 8.59
C SER A 203 12.27 -19.41 7.77
N GLN A 204 13.38 -18.72 7.50
CA GLN A 204 13.43 -17.67 6.47
C GLN A 204 13.55 -18.25 5.04
N ALA A 205 13.61 -19.57 4.91
CA ALA A 205 13.74 -20.25 3.63
C ALA A 205 12.41 -20.33 2.87
N THR A 206 12.51 -20.32 1.54
CA THR A 206 11.40 -20.58 0.62
C THR A 206 11.63 -21.88 -0.13
N HIS A 207 10.55 -22.50 -0.59
CA HIS A 207 10.54 -23.62 -1.51
C HIS A 207 10.00 -23.13 -2.86
N SER A 208 10.89 -23.00 -3.84
CA SER A 208 10.61 -22.49 -5.19
C SER A 208 10.64 -23.62 -6.20
N LEU A 209 9.70 -23.65 -7.15
CA LEU A 209 9.57 -24.68 -8.19
C LEU A 209 9.49 -24.06 -9.58
N PHE A 210 10.32 -24.55 -10.49
CA PHE A 210 10.50 -24.02 -11.83
C PHE A 210 10.25 -25.08 -12.89
N SER A 211 9.71 -24.65 -14.03
CA SER A 211 9.70 -25.38 -15.29
C SER A 211 10.81 -24.83 -16.17
N VAL A 212 11.79 -25.66 -16.50
CA VAL A 212 13.01 -25.23 -17.22
C VAL A 212 13.11 -25.96 -18.55
N LYS A 213 13.34 -25.20 -19.62
CA LYS A 213 13.56 -25.74 -20.97
C LYS A 213 14.94 -26.39 -21.07
N SER A 214 15.06 -27.46 -21.85
CA SER A 214 16.37 -28.00 -22.21
C SER A 214 17.07 -27.08 -23.21
N VAL A 215 18.38 -26.94 -23.05
CA VAL A 215 19.24 -26.23 -24.00
C VAL A 215 19.37 -27.00 -25.32
N SER A 216 19.20 -28.33 -25.30
CA SER A 216 19.44 -29.22 -26.44
C SER A 216 18.18 -29.71 -27.17
N SER A 217 16.99 -29.41 -26.66
CA SER A 217 15.74 -29.85 -27.29
C SER A 217 14.56 -28.93 -26.92
N ALA A 218 13.77 -28.57 -27.93
CA ALA A 218 12.48 -27.89 -27.72
C ALA A 218 11.37 -28.85 -27.25
N SER A 219 11.61 -30.16 -27.21
CA SER A 219 10.59 -31.16 -26.85
C SER A 219 10.19 -31.11 -25.37
N LEU A 220 8.92 -31.42 -25.09
CA LEU A 220 8.39 -31.61 -23.72
C LEU A 220 9.25 -32.58 -22.90
N LYS A 221 9.75 -33.65 -23.53
CA LYS A 221 10.61 -34.67 -22.89
C LYS A 221 11.92 -34.09 -22.37
N GLY A 222 12.43 -33.01 -22.97
CA GLY A 222 13.63 -32.31 -22.54
C GLY A 222 13.42 -31.40 -21.33
N ARG A 223 12.18 -30.94 -21.04
CA ARG A 223 11.91 -30.03 -19.92
C ARG A 223 12.12 -30.70 -18.56
N ALA A 224 12.58 -29.91 -17.59
CA ALA A 224 12.84 -30.35 -16.22
C ALA A 224 12.02 -29.54 -15.22
N ILE A 225 11.61 -30.21 -14.14
CA ILE A 225 11.14 -29.53 -12.93
C ILE A 225 12.35 -29.32 -12.03
N VAL A 226 12.59 -28.08 -11.63
CA VAL A 226 13.68 -27.72 -10.72
C VAL A 226 13.10 -27.18 -9.43
N SER A 227 13.57 -27.67 -8.29
CA SER A 227 13.17 -27.19 -6.96
C SER A 227 14.35 -26.58 -6.22
N HIS A 228 14.11 -25.46 -5.53
CA HIS A 228 15.06 -24.83 -4.62
C HIS A 228 14.45 -24.70 -3.23
N LYS A 229 15.21 -25.10 -2.20
CA LYS A 229 14.84 -24.89 -0.79
C LYS A 229 15.96 -24.11 -0.09
N GLY A 230 15.77 -22.80 0.10
CA GLY A 230 16.79 -21.93 0.68
C GLY A 230 16.30 -20.50 0.97
N SER A 231 17.11 -19.72 1.70
CA SER A 231 16.78 -18.33 2.08
C SER A 231 17.23 -17.31 1.04
N SER A 232 18.11 -17.70 0.12
CA SER A 232 18.66 -16.88 -0.96
C SER A 232 19.02 -17.78 -2.15
N PRO A 233 19.21 -17.24 -3.37
CA PRO A 233 19.55 -18.06 -4.54
C PRO A 233 20.83 -18.88 -4.35
N GLY A 234 21.85 -18.27 -3.72
CA GLY A 234 23.13 -18.91 -3.41
C GLY A 234 23.14 -19.82 -2.18
N SER A 235 22.03 -19.93 -1.44
CA SER A 235 21.93 -20.80 -0.25
C SER A 235 20.88 -21.87 -0.41
N GLY A 236 21.04 -23.00 0.27
CA GLY A 236 20.04 -24.07 0.29
C GLY A 236 20.30 -25.19 -0.71
N ILE A 237 19.25 -25.97 -1.01
CA ILE A 237 19.36 -27.22 -1.79
C ILE A 237 18.59 -27.07 -3.10
N TRP A 238 19.30 -27.28 -4.21
CA TRP A 238 18.73 -27.37 -5.55
C TRP A 238 18.52 -28.85 -5.94
N ARG A 239 17.42 -29.16 -6.62
CA ARG A 239 17.16 -30.49 -7.19
C ARG A 239 16.54 -30.36 -8.57
N CYS A 240 16.98 -31.19 -9.50
CA CYS A 240 16.44 -31.26 -10.86
C CYS A 240 15.80 -32.64 -11.10
N SER A 241 14.62 -32.67 -11.72
CA SER A 241 13.92 -33.95 -12.00
C SER A 241 14.65 -34.81 -13.04
N LYS A 242 15.49 -34.23 -13.89
CA LYS A 242 16.30 -34.94 -14.90
C LYS A 242 17.69 -35.34 -14.41
N ASP A 243 18.16 -34.70 -13.36
CA ASP A 243 19.45 -34.98 -12.75
C ASP A 243 19.34 -34.82 -11.22
N PRO A 244 18.77 -35.82 -10.53
CA PRO A 244 18.46 -35.71 -9.10
C PRO A 244 19.71 -35.68 -8.21
N GLY A 245 20.84 -36.16 -8.71
CA GLY A 245 22.10 -36.26 -7.98
C GLY A 245 22.99 -35.01 -8.10
N SER A 246 22.75 -34.15 -9.09
CA SER A 246 23.53 -32.94 -9.34
C SER A 246 22.82 -31.69 -8.84
N GLN A 247 23.56 -30.85 -8.12
CA GLN A 247 23.09 -29.51 -7.71
C GLN A 247 23.50 -28.42 -8.70
N THR A 248 24.15 -28.75 -9.82
CA THR A 248 24.76 -27.77 -10.73
C THR A 248 24.55 -28.09 -12.21
N CYS A 249 23.44 -28.75 -12.57
CA CYS A 249 23.13 -29.03 -13.97
C CYS A 249 22.64 -27.76 -14.72
N ALA A 250 22.62 -27.81 -16.05
CA ALA A 250 22.18 -26.68 -16.89
C ALA A 250 20.80 -26.13 -16.47
N HIS A 251 19.84 -27.01 -16.16
CA HIS A 251 18.51 -26.59 -15.69
C HIS A 251 18.56 -25.85 -14.35
N VAL A 252 19.40 -26.31 -13.41
CA VAL A 252 19.57 -25.64 -12.12
C VAL A 252 20.20 -24.27 -12.32
N ASN A 253 21.22 -24.15 -13.17
CA ASN A 253 21.87 -22.87 -13.43
C ASN A 253 20.91 -21.85 -14.06
N MET A 254 20.01 -22.29 -14.95
CA MET A 254 18.97 -21.44 -15.53
C MET A 254 17.92 -21.02 -14.50
N ALA A 255 17.46 -21.93 -13.65
CA ALA A 255 16.53 -21.60 -12.56
C ALA A 255 17.18 -20.71 -11.49
N LEU A 256 18.46 -20.91 -11.22
CA LEU A 256 19.27 -20.07 -10.33
C LEU A 256 19.40 -18.67 -10.91
N ALA A 257 19.73 -18.52 -12.19
CA ALA A 257 19.79 -17.23 -12.87
C ALA A 257 18.45 -16.49 -12.76
N GLN A 258 17.34 -17.19 -13.00
CA GLN A 258 15.99 -16.64 -12.85
C GLN A 258 15.71 -16.18 -11.40
N LEU A 259 16.07 -16.99 -10.41
CA LEU A 259 15.85 -16.65 -9.00
C LEU A 259 16.76 -15.50 -8.53
N THR A 260 18.00 -15.44 -9.03
CA THR A 260 18.95 -14.36 -8.79
C THR A 260 18.51 -13.06 -9.44
N GLU A 261 17.93 -13.11 -10.64
CA GLU A 261 17.32 -11.92 -11.27
C GLU A 261 16.15 -11.38 -10.44
N LEU A 262 15.35 -12.27 -9.85
CA LEU A 262 14.21 -11.90 -9.01
C LEU A 262 14.62 -11.34 -7.63
N TYR A 263 15.70 -11.85 -7.02
CA TYR A 263 16.01 -11.64 -5.61
C TYR A 263 17.47 -11.25 -5.26
N GLY A 264 18.37 -11.20 -6.24
CA GLY A 264 19.81 -10.94 -6.06
C GLY A 264 20.62 -12.03 -5.38
N GLU A 265 21.96 -11.98 -5.51
CA GLU A 265 22.87 -13.03 -5.03
C GLU A 265 22.82 -13.25 -3.50
N LEU A 266 22.62 -12.17 -2.74
CA LEU A 266 22.56 -12.19 -1.27
C LEU A 266 21.11 -12.27 -0.71
N GLY A 267 20.10 -12.37 -1.57
CA GLY A 267 18.69 -12.20 -1.17
C GLY A 267 18.25 -10.74 -1.05
N GLU A 268 19.05 -9.80 -1.58
CA GLU A 268 18.68 -8.40 -1.79
C GLU A 268 18.18 -8.22 -3.22
N ALA A 269 16.91 -7.85 -3.41
CA ALA A 269 16.28 -7.71 -4.73
C ALA A 269 17.17 -6.90 -5.72
N VAL A 270 17.61 -7.53 -6.81
CA VAL A 270 18.49 -6.91 -7.84
C VAL A 270 17.68 -6.19 -8.91
N ASP A 271 18.27 -5.17 -9.53
CA ASP A 271 17.74 -4.18 -10.49
C ASP A 271 17.66 -4.61 -11.99
N GLY A 272 17.27 -5.84 -12.37
CA GLY A 272 16.89 -6.21 -13.77
C GLY A 272 15.51 -5.73 -14.32
N GLU A 273 15.49 -5.00 -15.44
CA GLU A 273 14.36 -4.32 -16.09
C GLU A 273 13.15 -5.16 -16.59
N HIS A 274 13.05 -6.47 -16.35
CA HIS A 274 11.89 -7.27 -16.75
C HIS A 274 11.21 -7.89 -15.53
N GLY A 275 10.09 -7.28 -15.12
CA GLY A 275 9.27 -7.75 -14.01
C GLY A 275 8.45 -8.97 -14.42
N VAL A 276 9.07 -10.16 -14.41
CA VAL A 276 8.35 -11.43 -14.58
C VAL A 276 7.34 -11.55 -13.43
N GLU A 277 6.09 -11.94 -13.75
CA GLU A 277 5.16 -12.47 -12.75
C GLU A 277 5.98 -13.42 -11.84
N VAL A 278 5.75 -13.46 -10.50
CA VAL A 278 6.50 -14.49 -9.72
C VAL A 278 6.23 -15.88 -10.31
N THR A 279 5.15 -16.02 -11.09
CA THR A 279 4.99 -17.10 -12.04
C THR A 279 4.25 -16.60 -13.30
N ASP A 280 4.81 -16.73 -14.51
CA ASP A 280 3.99 -16.66 -15.76
C ASP A 280 2.91 -17.77 -15.78
N ALA A 281 3.00 -18.69 -14.80
CA ALA A 281 2.07 -19.76 -14.58
C ALA A 281 0.77 -19.29 -13.91
N ARG A 282 -0.39 -19.65 -14.47
CA ARG A 282 -1.73 -19.41 -13.89
C ARG A 282 -2.38 -20.74 -13.51
N GLN A 283 -3.01 -20.82 -12.34
CA GLN A 283 -3.85 -21.99 -12.07
C GLN A 283 -5.04 -22.02 -13.03
N ILE A 284 -5.44 -23.23 -13.41
CA ILE A 284 -6.53 -23.43 -14.37
C ILE A 284 -7.85 -22.84 -13.84
N GLU A 285 -8.04 -22.83 -12.51
CA GLU A 285 -9.12 -22.10 -11.85
C GLU A 285 -9.06 -20.61 -12.18
N ASP A 286 -7.92 -19.95 -12.02
CA ASP A 286 -7.83 -18.50 -12.21
C ASP A 286 -8.12 -18.06 -13.66
N LEU A 287 -7.86 -18.93 -14.64
CA LEU A 287 -8.18 -18.71 -16.07
C LEU A 287 -9.68 -18.84 -16.39
N ALA A 288 -10.40 -19.71 -15.68
CA ALA A 288 -11.81 -19.98 -15.94
C ALA A 288 -12.78 -18.99 -15.28
N HIS A 289 -12.30 -18.07 -14.42
CA HIS A 289 -13.14 -17.30 -13.49
C HIS A 289 -13.03 -15.78 -13.69
N SER A 290 -13.56 -15.28 -14.81
CA SER A 290 -13.88 -13.85 -14.93
C SER A 290 -15.24 -13.56 -14.28
N ASN A 291 -15.21 -12.93 -13.10
CA ASN A 291 -16.26 -12.13 -12.42
C ASN A 291 -17.26 -12.75 -11.43
N LEU A 292 -17.40 -14.08 -11.26
CA LEU A 292 -18.23 -14.67 -10.20
C LEU A 292 -17.59 -15.97 -9.69
N VAL A 293 -17.02 -15.97 -8.48
CA VAL A 293 -16.04 -17.01 -8.06
C VAL A 293 -16.63 -18.06 -7.12
N SER A 294 -17.58 -17.71 -6.24
CA SER A 294 -18.11 -18.63 -5.22
C SER A 294 -19.55 -19.07 -5.49
N ILE A 295 -19.93 -20.21 -4.89
CA ILE A 295 -21.34 -20.66 -4.86
C ILE A 295 -22.19 -19.67 -4.07
N SER A 296 -21.74 -19.30 -2.85
CA SER A 296 -22.34 -18.21 -2.10
C SER A 296 -22.22 -16.88 -2.87
N HIS A 297 -23.28 -16.10 -2.81
CA HIS A 297 -23.48 -14.90 -3.63
C HIS A 297 -24.45 -13.89 -3.02
N GLU A 298 -25.25 -14.33 -2.05
CA GLU A 298 -26.10 -13.46 -1.28
C GLU A 298 -25.26 -12.45 -0.47
N PRO A 299 -25.67 -11.18 -0.34
CA PRO A 299 -24.94 -10.19 0.44
C PRO A 299 -24.76 -10.59 1.91
N ILE A 300 -23.59 -10.30 2.46
CA ILE A 300 -23.18 -10.66 3.83
C ILE A 300 -23.07 -9.39 4.67
N LEU A 301 -23.56 -9.44 5.91
CA LEU A 301 -23.42 -8.32 6.84
C LEU A 301 -21.95 -8.11 7.24
N PRO A 302 -21.50 -6.87 7.48
CA PRO A 302 -20.21 -6.61 8.13
C PRO A 302 -20.07 -7.39 9.45
N PRO A 303 -18.86 -7.65 9.94
CA PRO A 303 -18.65 -8.28 11.25
C PRO A 303 -19.39 -7.51 12.35
N ALA A 304 -19.91 -8.20 13.37
CA ALA A 304 -20.75 -7.60 14.41
C ALA A 304 -20.09 -6.39 15.11
N TRP A 305 -18.77 -6.44 15.30
CA TRP A 305 -17.98 -5.35 15.89
C TRP A 305 -17.84 -4.13 14.96
N ALA A 306 -18.14 -4.25 13.67
CA ALA A 306 -18.05 -3.19 12.65
C ALA A 306 -19.40 -2.71 12.10
N VAL A 307 -20.53 -3.26 12.58
CA VAL A 307 -21.87 -2.84 12.15
C VAL A 307 -22.15 -1.40 12.58
N LEU A 308 -22.78 -0.62 11.69
CA LEU A 308 -23.31 0.71 11.94
C LEU A 308 -24.84 0.69 12.01
N PRO A 309 -25.49 1.62 12.74
CA PRO A 309 -26.95 1.77 12.74
C PRO A 309 -27.57 2.06 11.37
N THR A 310 -26.76 2.55 10.42
CA THR A 310 -27.17 2.86 9.04
C THR A 310 -27.04 1.66 8.09
N ASP A 311 -26.50 0.54 8.55
CA ASP A 311 -26.41 -0.67 7.72
C ASP A 311 -27.81 -1.26 7.48
N LYS A 312 -28.04 -1.78 6.28
CA LYS A 312 -29.30 -2.44 5.93
C LYS A 312 -29.45 -3.75 6.72
N SER A 313 -30.63 -3.98 7.30
CA SER A 313 -30.97 -5.28 7.90
C SER A 313 -31.29 -6.27 6.77
N LEU A 314 -30.29 -7.08 6.38
CA LEU A 314 -30.40 -8.01 5.25
C LEU A 314 -30.95 -9.38 5.66
N TYR A 315 -30.52 -9.89 6.80
CA TYR A 315 -30.91 -11.18 7.39
C TYR A 315 -30.56 -11.17 8.88
N GLU A 316 -31.19 -12.05 9.66
CA GLU A 316 -30.84 -12.23 11.06
C GLU A 316 -29.44 -12.86 11.17
N ARG A 317 -28.57 -12.28 12.01
CA ARG A 317 -27.21 -12.79 12.16
C ARG A 317 -27.26 -14.20 12.77
N PRO A 318 -26.71 -15.21 12.09
CA PRO A 318 -26.71 -16.57 12.62
C PRO A 318 -25.83 -16.67 13.86
N SER A 319 -26.21 -17.57 14.76
CA SER A 319 -25.34 -17.96 15.86
C SER A 319 -24.03 -18.57 15.32
N PRO A 320 -22.92 -18.46 16.05
CA PRO A 320 -21.66 -19.08 15.64
C PRO A 320 -21.83 -20.57 15.33
N TYR A 321 -21.30 -21.01 14.18
CA TYR A 321 -21.42 -22.40 13.76
C TYR A 321 -20.53 -23.29 14.62
N ARG A 322 -21.15 -24.06 15.53
CA ARG A 322 -20.45 -24.90 16.51
C ARG A 322 -20.44 -26.37 16.12
N LEU A 323 -21.51 -26.87 15.54
CA LEU A 323 -21.66 -28.27 15.15
C LEU A 323 -22.48 -28.35 13.86
N PRO A 324 -22.08 -29.20 12.91
CA PRO A 324 -22.94 -29.49 11.77
C PRO A 324 -24.25 -30.15 12.19
N PRO A 325 -25.37 -29.84 11.52
CA PRO A 325 -26.64 -30.52 11.73
C PRO A 325 -26.54 -32.01 11.37
N SER A 326 -27.51 -32.83 11.80
CA SER A 326 -27.56 -34.26 11.44
C SER A 326 -27.98 -34.50 9.99
N THR A 327 -28.62 -33.52 9.36
CA THR A 327 -29.09 -33.57 7.97
C THR A 327 -28.11 -32.89 7.02
N PRO A 328 -28.00 -33.32 5.75
CA PRO A 328 -27.22 -32.61 4.75
C PRO A 328 -27.64 -31.14 4.59
N ILE A 329 -26.69 -30.27 4.22
CA ILE A 329 -26.97 -28.88 3.83
C ILE A 329 -27.78 -28.92 2.53
N LYS A 330 -29.01 -28.40 2.58
CA LYS A 330 -30.01 -28.61 1.52
C LYS A 330 -29.98 -27.54 0.45
N LEU A 331 -30.37 -27.94 -0.76
CA LEU A 331 -30.69 -26.98 -1.81
C LEU A 331 -31.98 -26.23 -1.49
N ASP A 332 -32.05 -25.01 -1.98
CA ASP A 332 -33.15 -24.08 -1.82
C ASP A 332 -33.28 -23.16 -3.06
N SER A 333 -34.26 -22.27 -3.05
CA SER A 333 -34.48 -21.31 -4.15
C SER A 333 -33.31 -20.35 -4.43
N LYS A 334 -32.37 -20.21 -3.48
CA LYS A 334 -31.17 -19.36 -3.61
C LYS A 334 -29.95 -20.13 -4.10
N SER A 335 -30.03 -21.45 -4.12
CA SER A 335 -28.95 -22.31 -4.54
C SER A 335 -28.59 -22.04 -6.01
N SER A 336 -27.30 -21.87 -6.29
CA SER A 336 -26.85 -21.44 -7.61
C SER A 336 -25.49 -22.03 -8.02
N CYS A 337 -25.21 -21.95 -9.32
CA CYS A 337 -23.90 -22.21 -9.91
C CYS A 337 -23.37 -20.92 -10.56
N PRO A 338 -22.10 -20.50 -10.30
CA PRO A 338 -21.50 -19.30 -10.88
C PRO A 338 -20.98 -19.53 -12.31
N CYS A 339 -21.85 -19.92 -13.24
CA CYS A 339 -21.49 -20.11 -14.65
C CYS A 339 -21.16 -18.79 -15.38
N ALA A 340 -20.44 -18.90 -16.51
CA ALA A 340 -19.73 -17.79 -17.17
C ALA A 340 -20.61 -16.65 -17.74
N GLY A 341 -21.93 -16.84 -17.83
CA GLY A 341 -22.88 -15.79 -18.22
C GLY A 341 -23.57 -15.21 -16.98
N THR A 342 -24.70 -15.80 -16.63
CA THR A 342 -25.48 -15.51 -15.42
C THR A 342 -25.52 -16.74 -14.53
N ARG A 343 -25.75 -16.58 -13.22
CA ARG A 343 -25.91 -17.72 -12.31
C ARG A 343 -27.08 -18.60 -12.76
N THR A 344 -26.87 -19.91 -12.80
CA THR A 344 -27.94 -20.89 -12.95
C THR A 344 -28.45 -21.28 -11.58
N PHE A 345 -29.76 -21.19 -11.37
CA PHE A 345 -30.40 -21.47 -10.08
C PHE A 345 -30.98 -22.87 -10.03
N TYR A 346 -31.14 -23.38 -8.81
CA TYR A 346 -31.75 -24.66 -8.52
C TYR A 346 -33.17 -24.77 -9.09
N ASN A 347 -33.45 -25.89 -9.76
CA ASN A 347 -34.79 -26.25 -10.20
C ASN A 347 -35.24 -27.53 -9.46
N PRO A 348 -36.30 -27.48 -8.64
CA PRO A 348 -36.77 -28.64 -7.87
C PRO A 348 -37.25 -29.82 -8.71
N GLU A 349 -37.52 -29.64 -10.00
CA GLU A 349 -37.96 -30.70 -10.92
C GLU A 349 -36.82 -31.62 -11.39
N HIS A 350 -35.57 -31.22 -11.21
CA HIS A 350 -34.41 -32.00 -11.62
C HIS A 350 -33.77 -32.75 -10.46
N ASP A 351 -33.17 -33.90 -10.77
CA ASP A 351 -32.52 -34.76 -9.80
C ASP A 351 -31.43 -34.04 -8.98
N THR A 352 -31.41 -34.36 -7.69
CA THR A 352 -30.39 -33.90 -6.74
C THR A 352 -29.51 -35.06 -6.32
N ILE A 353 -28.23 -34.79 -6.10
CA ILE A 353 -27.28 -35.73 -5.53
C ILE A 353 -26.78 -35.22 -4.18
N THR A 354 -26.32 -36.11 -3.31
CA THR A 354 -25.65 -35.73 -2.07
C THR A 354 -24.16 -36.04 -2.19
N ARG A 355 -23.31 -35.09 -1.80
CA ARG A 355 -21.85 -35.26 -1.78
C ARG A 355 -21.28 -34.86 -0.43
N THR A 356 -20.09 -35.36 -0.14
CA THR A 356 -19.32 -34.98 1.05
C THR A 356 -18.64 -33.62 0.85
N CYS A 357 -18.72 -32.76 1.85
CA CYS A 357 -18.04 -31.47 1.90
C CYS A 357 -17.25 -31.30 3.20
N ARG A 358 -16.37 -30.30 3.24
CA ARG A 358 -15.62 -29.90 4.44
C ARG A 358 -16.12 -28.54 4.93
N VAL A 359 -16.49 -28.46 6.20
CA VAL A 359 -16.91 -27.22 6.87
C VAL A 359 -15.83 -26.79 7.84
N TYR A 360 -15.07 -25.75 7.47
CA TYR A 360 -14.01 -25.17 8.29
C TYR A 360 -14.60 -24.15 9.27
N THR A 361 -14.25 -24.30 10.55
CA THR A 361 -14.71 -23.43 11.64
C THR A 361 -13.52 -22.80 12.36
N LEU A 362 -13.78 -21.98 13.37
CA LEU A 362 -12.71 -21.34 14.13
C LEU A 362 -11.90 -22.33 15.00
N THR A 363 -12.36 -23.57 15.19
CA THR A 363 -11.71 -24.55 16.08
C THR A 363 -11.31 -25.84 15.38
N THR A 364 -12.07 -26.28 14.37
CA THR A 364 -11.86 -27.56 13.69
C THR A 364 -12.48 -27.59 12.28
N VAL A 365 -12.29 -28.67 11.55
CA VAL A 365 -13.00 -28.96 10.28
C VAL A 365 -13.90 -30.17 10.45
N TYR A 366 -15.15 -30.04 10.02
CA TYR A 366 -16.11 -31.13 9.97
C TYR A 366 -16.23 -31.68 8.57
N VAL A 367 -16.29 -33.00 8.45
CA VAL A 367 -16.73 -33.68 7.24
C VAL A 367 -18.25 -33.78 7.31
N HIS A 368 -18.95 -33.23 6.32
CA HIS A 368 -20.40 -33.17 6.31
C HIS A 368 -20.97 -33.47 4.92
N GLN A 369 -22.30 -33.47 4.78
CA GLN A 369 -22.98 -33.78 3.53
C GLN A 369 -23.69 -32.53 2.98
N ILE A 370 -23.70 -32.38 1.67
CA ILE A 370 -24.32 -31.26 0.94
C ILE A 370 -25.14 -31.79 -0.23
N GLN A 371 -26.34 -31.27 -0.42
CA GLN A 371 -27.17 -31.53 -1.59
C GLN A 371 -26.74 -30.64 -2.75
N LEU A 372 -26.65 -31.21 -3.93
CA LEU A 372 -26.17 -30.57 -5.15
C LEU A 372 -27.04 -30.98 -6.34
N GLN A 373 -27.10 -30.13 -7.35
CA GLN A 373 -27.77 -30.41 -8.62
C GLN A 373 -26.79 -30.16 -9.76
N ARG A 374 -26.76 -31.06 -10.75
CA ARG A 374 -25.90 -30.86 -11.94
C ARG A 374 -26.35 -29.59 -12.67
N CYS A 375 -25.41 -28.71 -12.98
CA CYS A 375 -25.73 -27.46 -13.66
C CYS A 375 -26.02 -27.74 -15.16
N PRO A 376 -27.22 -27.41 -15.67
CA PRO A 376 -27.58 -27.68 -17.08
C PRO A 376 -26.89 -26.73 -18.08
N GLN A 377 -26.44 -25.55 -17.64
CA GLN A 377 -25.78 -24.57 -18.51
C GLN A 377 -24.27 -24.76 -18.63
N CYS A 378 -23.66 -25.44 -17.67
CA CYS A 378 -22.24 -25.71 -17.74
C CYS A 378 -21.99 -26.86 -18.71
N PRO A 379 -20.98 -26.75 -19.59
CA PRO A 379 -20.53 -27.90 -20.37
C PRO A 379 -20.33 -29.11 -19.45
N PRO A 380 -20.77 -30.32 -19.84
CA PRO A 380 -20.56 -31.53 -19.04
C PRO A 380 -19.09 -31.72 -18.62
N SER A 381 -18.17 -31.27 -19.48
CA SER A 381 -16.71 -31.20 -19.26
C SER A 381 -16.28 -30.39 -18.05
N ARG A 382 -17.03 -29.34 -17.66
CA ARG A 382 -16.72 -28.48 -16.50
C ARG A 382 -17.28 -29.02 -15.18
N ARG A 383 -18.15 -30.05 -15.22
CA ARG A 383 -18.69 -30.79 -14.07
C ARG A 383 -19.14 -29.91 -12.89
N ARG A 384 -19.76 -28.77 -13.18
CA ARG A 384 -20.18 -27.82 -12.15
C ARG A 384 -21.52 -28.22 -11.53
N PHE A 385 -21.65 -27.94 -10.25
CA PHE A 385 -22.86 -28.16 -9.49
C PHE A 385 -23.47 -26.84 -9.04
N ILE A 386 -24.79 -26.76 -9.13
CA ILE A 386 -25.60 -25.85 -8.35
C ILE A 386 -25.50 -26.33 -6.90
N GLY A 387 -25.18 -25.41 -6.00
CA GLY A 387 -25.13 -25.71 -4.58
C GLY A 387 -25.74 -24.61 -3.73
N PRO A 388 -25.96 -24.90 -2.44
CA PRO A 388 -26.66 -24.00 -1.55
C PRO A 388 -25.83 -22.80 -1.14
N ASP A 389 -26.54 -21.72 -0.78
CA ASP A 389 -25.97 -20.54 -0.14
C ASP A 389 -26.37 -20.52 1.36
N PRO A 390 -25.60 -21.18 2.24
CA PRO A 390 -25.96 -21.40 3.64
C PRO A 390 -25.71 -20.16 4.53
N ARG A 391 -26.00 -18.95 4.01
CA ARG A 391 -25.82 -17.67 4.72
C ARG A 391 -26.55 -17.66 6.07
N HIS A 392 -27.75 -18.25 6.13
CA HIS A 392 -28.57 -18.35 7.35
C HIS A 392 -28.04 -19.34 8.38
N GLU A 393 -27.12 -20.22 7.99
CA GLU A 393 -26.42 -21.13 8.90
C GLU A 393 -25.08 -20.53 9.38
N GLY A 394 -24.70 -19.34 8.89
CA GLY A 394 -23.41 -18.73 9.20
C GLY A 394 -22.25 -19.38 8.46
N LEU A 395 -22.53 -19.94 7.29
CA LEU A 395 -21.55 -20.60 6.43
C LEU A 395 -21.45 -19.89 5.07
N PHE A 396 -20.22 -19.81 4.57
CA PHE A 396 -19.90 -19.36 3.23
C PHE A 396 -19.51 -20.58 2.38
N ASN A 397 -20.29 -20.87 1.34
CA ASN A 397 -20.01 -21.96 0.42
C ASN A 397 -19.13 -21.45 -0.73
N TYR A 398 -17.85 -21.86 -0.72
CA TYR A 398 -16.92 -21.44 -1.76
C TYR A 398 -17.16 -22.22 -3.06
N ASN A 399 -17.11 -23.55 -3.01
CA ASN A 399 -17.11 -24.40 -4.22
C ASN A 399 -17.84 -25.75 -4.05
N ASN A 400 -18.79 -25.85 -3.13
CA ASN A 400 -19.54 -27.06 -2.73
C ASN A 400 -18.71 -28.13 -1.99
N SER A 401 -17.40 -28.14 -2.15
CA SER A 401 -16.50 -29.03 -1.43
C SER A 401 -15.89 -28.38 -0.18
N VAL A 402 -15.73 -27.06 -0.22
CA VAL A 402 -15.16 -26.23 0.85
C VAL A 402 -16.20 -25.19 1.28
N LEU A 403 -16.62 -25.31 2.53
CA LEU A 403 -17.46 -24.34 3.22
C LEU A 403 -16.69 -23.80 4.42
N VAL A 404 -16.86 -22.52 4.72
CA VAL A 404 -16.13 -21.84 5.80
C VAL A 404 -17.09 -21.02 6.63
N SER A 405 -17.01 -21.11 7.95
CA SER A 405 -17.89 -20.33 8.81
C SER A 405 -17.60 -18.82 8.69
N HIS A 406 -18.66 -18.01 8.75
CA HIS A 406 -18.55 -16.56 8.78
C HIS A 406 -17.70 -16.10 9.97
N GLU A 407 -17.85 -16.75 11.13
CA GLU A 407 -17.04 -16.48 12.33
C GLU A 407 -15.54 -16.59 12.06
N LEU A 408 -15.08 -17.64 11.35
CA LEU A 408 -13.66 -17.81 11.05
C LEU A 408 -13.13 -16.70 10.12
N LEU A 409 -13.93 -16.28 9.13
CA LEU A 409 -13.56 -15.26 8.15
C LEU A 409 -13.61 -13.84 8.77
N ASP A 410 -14.60 -13.58 9.62
CA ASP A 410 -14.73 -12.34 10.39
C ASP A 410 -13.61 -12.23 11.45
N GLU A 411 -13.18 -13.34 12.05
CA GLU A 411 -12.08 -13.35 13.01
C GLU A 411 -10.75 -12.98 12.36
N TYR A 412 -10.46 -13.48 11.15
CA TYR A 412 -9.28 -13.02 10.42
C TYR A 412 -9.39 -11.51 10.11
N THR A 413 -10.58 -11.05 9.73
CA THR A 413 -10.85 -9.63 9.47
C THR A 413 -10.58 -8.77 10.71
N SER A 414 -11.00 -9.25 11.89
CA SER A 414 -10.69 -8.64 13.19
C SER A 414 -9.18 -8.62 13.46
N ALA A 415 -8.49 -9.74 13.26
CA ALA A 415 -7.07 -9.88 13.55
C ALA A 415 -6.20 -8.94 12.70
N TYR A 416 -6.38 -8.91 11.37
CA TYR A 416 -5.51 -8.10 10.50
C TYR A 416 -5.80 -6.59 10.56
N THR A 417 -7.00 -6.20 11.00
CA THR A 417 -7.34 -4.78 11.22
C THR A 417 -6.81 -4.29 12.58
N SER A 418 -6.75 -5.19 13.56
CA SER A 418 -6.25 -4.89 14.91
C SER A 418 -4.72 -4.94 15.04
N SER A 419 -4.04 -5.80 14.28
CA SER A 419 -2.59 -5.99 14.33
C SER A 419 -2.00 -6.39 12.97
N GLU A 420 -0.68 -6.33 12.82
CA GLU A 420 0.00 -6.84 11.62
C GLU A 420 -0.13 -8.36 11.53
N THR A 421 -1.16 -8.84 10.82
CA THR A 421 -1.46 -10.27 10.66
C THR A 421 -1.52 -10.68 9.18
N PRO A 422 -0.38 -11.10 8.58
CA PRO A 422 -0.37 -11.68 7.24
C PRO A 422 -1.13 -13.02 7.18
N PHE A 423 -1.63 -13.39 5.99
CA PHE A 423 -2.31 -14.68 5.77
C PHE A 423 -1.47 -15.88 6.23
N THR A 424 -0.17 -15.91 5.94
CA THR A 424 0.74 -16.97 6.37
C THR A 424 0.77 -17.13 7.89
N ALA A 425 0.84 -16.00 8.63
CA ALA A 425 0.87 -16.02 10.10
C ALA A 425 -0.46 -16.54 10.66
N TRP A 426 -1.57 -16.07 10.09
CA TRP A 426 -2.91 -16.53 10.45
C TRP A 426 -3.10 -18.04 10.22
N VAL A 427 -2.71 -18.54 9.06
CA VAL A 427 -2.81 -19.98 8.71
C VAL A 427 -1.97 -20.84 9.65
N VAL A 428 -0.76 -20.39 10.03
CA VAL A 428 0.07 -21.09 11.02
C VAL A 428 -0.60 -21.11 12.39
N GLN A 429 -1.18 -19.99 12.82
CA GLN A 429 -1.93 -19.92 14.08
C GLN A 429 -3.13 -20.87 14.05
N MET A 430 -3.86 -20.91 12.94
CA MET A 430 -5.00 -21.80 12.78
C MET A 430 -4.61 -23.27 12.76
N GLN A 431 -3.51 -23.62 12.08
CA GLN A 431 -3.00 -24.99 12.07
C GLN A 431 -2.67 -25.47 13.50
N ARG A 432 -1.99 -24.66 14.30
CA ARG A 432 -1.70 -24.99 15.72
C ARG A 432 -2.95 -25.21 16.55
N ARG A 433 -4.04 -24.48 16.25
CA ARG A 433 -5.33 -24.67 16.93
C ARG A 433 -5.99 -25.98 16.49
N TYR A 434 -5.94 -26.31 15.21
CA TYR A 434 -6.53 -27.52 14.64
C TYR A 434 -5.82 -28.79 15.08
N ASP A 435 -4.55 -28.70 15.50
CA ASP A 435 -3.82 -29.80 16.11
C ASP A 435 -4.52 -30.30 17.39
N LEU A 436 -5.24 -29.44 18.13
CA LEU A 436 -6.02 -29.82 19.32
C LEU A 436 -7.17 -30.78 19.00
N SER A 437 -7.71 -30.72 17.78
CA SER A 437 -8.75 -31.64 17.30
C SER A 437 -8.21 -32.74 16.38
N ASN A 438 -6.87 -32.87 16.25
CA ASN A 438 -6.22 -33.80 15.32
C ASN A 438 -6.71 -33.64 13.87
N THR A 439 -6.96 -32.39 13.45
CA THR A 439 -7.40 -32.06 12.09
C THR A 439 -6.41 -31.13 11.40
N VAL A 440 -6.55 -30.95 10.08
CA VAL A 440 -5.66 -30.09 9.29
C VAL A 440 -6.41 -28.87 8.80
N PHE A 441 -5.84 -27.68 9.02
CA PHE A 441 -6.40 -26.44 8.51
C PHE A 441 -6.17 -26.34 6.99
N MET A 442 -6.97 -25.53 6.30
CA MET A 442 -6.77 -25.32 4.87
C MET A 442 -5.44 -24.59 4.58
N GLY A 443 -4.88 -24.79 3.40
CA GLY A 443 -3.67 -24.09 2.97
C GLY A 443 -3.89 -22.59 2.79
N GLU A 444 -2.79 -21.83 2.82
CA GLU A 444 -2.83 -20.35 2.71
C GLU A 444 -3.50 -19.87 1.41
N ASP A 445 -3.18 -20.50 0.28
CA ASP A 445 -3.72 -20.11 -1.03
C ASP A 445 -5.25 -20.22 -1.06
N LEU A 446 -5.78 -21.34 -0.55
CA LEU A 446 -7.22 -21.57 -0.45
C LEU A 446 -7.86 -20.57 0.53
N PHE A 447 -7.32 -20.42 1.73
CA PHE A 447 -7.88 -19.50 2.73
C PHE A 447 -7.94 -18.06 2.21
N ARG A 448 -6.85 -17.59 1.61
CA ARG A 448 -6.76 -16.25 1.03
C ARG A 448 -7.81 -16.04 -0.06
N THR A 449 -7.95 -16.98 -0.98
CA THR A 449 -8.94 -16.90 -2.06
C THR A 449 -10.38 -16.92 -1.52
N VAL A 450 -10.67 -17.80 -0.56
CA VAL A 450 -11.98 -17.85 0.12
C VAL A 450 -12.28 -16.52 0.81
N TRP A 451 -11.32 -15.96 1.55
CA TRP A 451 -11.52 -14.69 2.25
C TRP A 451 -11.81 -13.54 1.29
N PHE A 452 -11.07 -13.43 0.18
CA PHE A 452 -11.34 -12.41 -0.84
C PHE A 452 -12.73 -12.57 -1.47
N ALA A 453 -13.18 -13.80 -1.74
CA ALA A 453 -14.52 -14.07 -2.23
C ALA A 453 -15.59 -13.66 -1.19
N TYR A 454 -15.38 -14.00 0.08
CA TYR A 454 -16.26 -13.65 1.18
C TYR A 454 -16.41 -12.14 1.39
N VAL A 455 -15.28 -11.40 1.53
CA VAL A 455 -15.35 -9.94 1.77
C VAL A 455 -15.89 -9.17 0.57
N SER A 456 -15.89 -9.77 -0.63
CA SER A 456 -16.52 -9.19 -1.80
C SER A 456 -18.05 -9.15 -1.71
N LEU A 457 -18.65 -10.02 -0.89
CA LEU A 457 -20.08 -10.04 -0.58
C LEU A 457 -20.44 -9.23 0.67
N GLN A 458 -19.45 -8.81 1.47
CA GLN A 458 -19.70 -8.02 2.68
C GLN A 458 -20.10 -6.57 2.37
N GLY A 459 -21.19 -6.13 2.98
CA GLY A 459 -21.79 -4.80 2.81
C GLY A 459 -21.03 -3.66 3.49
N TRP A 460 -19.80 -3.40 3.06
CA TRP A 460 -18.94 -2.31 3.54
C TRP A 460 -19.26 -0.96 2.85
N GLU A 461 -20.51 -0.53 2.86
CA GLU A 461 -20.95 0.71 2.20
C GLU A 461 -21.13 1.85 3.21
N ASN A 462 -21.24 3.08 2.70
CA ASN A 462 -21.55 4.31 3.45
C ASN A 462 -20.61 4.62 4.62
N ASP A 463 -19.36 4.17 4.55
CA ASP A 463 -18.36 4.35 5.60
C ASP A 463 -17.22 5.32 5.24
N MET A 464 -17.17 5.84 4.02
CA MET A 464 -16.16 6.80 3.56
C MET A 464 -16.62 8.27 3.63
N ALA A 465 -17.52 8.59 4.56
CA ALA A 465 -18.01 9.95 4.81
C ALA A 465 -18.25 10.18 6.30
N CYS A 466 -17.83 11.34 6.81
CA CYS A 466 -18.02 11.68 8.22
C CYS A 466 -19.39 12.33 8.43
N LYS A 467 -20.18 11.80 9.37
CA LYS A 467 -21.48 12.38 9.73
C LYS A 467 -21.39 13.83 10.24
N ARG A 468 -20.25 14.22 10.84
CA ARG A 468 -20.03 15.59 11.35
C ARG A 468 -19.61 16.57 10.26
N CYS A 469 -18.85 16.13 9.27
CA CYS A 469 -18.34 17.02 8.21
C CYS A 469 -19.20 17.00 6.93
N GLY A 470 -20.07 16.00 6.75
CA GLY A 470 -20.83 15.80 5.52
C GLY A 470 -19.98 15.24 4.36
N PRO A 471 -20.48 15.27 3.12
CA PRO A 471 -19.79 14.68 1.96
C PRO A 471 -18.58 15.50 1.50
N SER A 472 -18.54 16.80 1.78
CA SER A 472 -17.47 17.71 1.37
C SER A 472 -16.90 18.46 2.59
N PRO A 473 -15.96 17.86 3.33
CA PRO A 473 -15.38 18.45 4.53
C PRO A 473 -14.66 19.77 4.24
N GLU A 474 -14.84 20.76 5.13
CA GLU A 474 -14.18 22.07 4.99
C GLU A 474 -12.65 22.00 5.16
N THR A 475 -12.18 21.09 6.00
CA THR A 475 -10.77 20.81 6.24
C THR A 475 -10.46 19.38 5.83
N VAL A 476 -9.54 19.20 4.88
CA VAL A 476 -9.05 17.90 4.43
C VAL A 476 -7.56 17.79 4.72
N ILE A 477 -7.17 16.65 5.29
CA ILE A 477 -5.80 16.32 5.64
C ILE A 477 -5.37 15.20 4.68
N TRP A 478 -4.29 15.44 3.94
CA TRP A 478 -3.72 14.49 3.00
C TRP A 478 -2.42 13.95 3.54
N ASP A 479 -2.22 12.65 3.38
CA ASP A 479 -0.91 12.05 3.67
C ASP A 479 -0.69 10.82 2.78
N GLY A 480 0.56 10.69 2.29
CA GLY A 480 1.01 9.58 1.48
C GLY A 480 1.61 8.50 2.37
N ILE A 481 1.23 7.24 2.13
CA ILE A 481 1.80 6.10 2.86
C ILE A 481 2.26 4.99 1.93
N THR A 482 3.41 4.40 2.28
CA THR A 482 3.99 3.27 1.57
C THR A 482 3.28 1.94 1.83
N VAL A 483 1.94 1.92 1.73
CA VAL A 483 1.18 0.69 1.51
C VAL A 483 1.22 0.41 0.01
N ALA A 484 2.25 -0.33 -0.41
CA ALA A 484 2.61 -0.49 -1.82
C ALA A 484 2.66 -1.97 -2.20
N PHE A 485 2.26 -2.28 -3.43
CA PHE A 485 2.39 -3.61 -4.04
C PHE A 485 3.48 -3.60 -5.11
N GLY A 486 3.91 -4.76 -5.61
CA GLY A 486 4.97 -4.83 -6.62
C GLY A 486 4.58 -4.15 -7.93
N ARG A 487 5.46 -3.34 -8.52
CA ARG A 487 5.22 -2.66 -9.82
C ARG A 487 4.87 -3.64 -10.94
N LYS A 488 5.40 -4.86 -10.89
CA LYS A 488 5.04 -5.95 -11.84
C LYS A 488 3.57 -6.35 -11.80
N HIS A 489 2.86 -6.05 -10.71
CA HIS A 489 1.43 -6.32 -10.59
C HIS A 489 0.57 -5.13 -11.03
N VAL A 490 1.19 -4.01 -11.41
CA VAL A 490 0.47 -2.87 -12.00
C VAL A 490 -0.05 -3.29 -13.36
N THR A 491 -1.37 -3.20 -13.52
CA THR A 491 -2.06 -3.50 -14.78
C THR A 491 -2.42 -2.19 -15.49
N SER A 492 -2.72 -2.28 -16.78
CA SER A 492 -3.24 -1.16 -17.57
C SER A 492 -4.58 -0.61 -17.04
N SER A 493 -5.25 -1.30 -16.11
CA SER A 493 -6.50 -0.86 -15.49
C SER A 493 -6.31 0.14 -14.35
N LEU A 494 -5.09 0.33 -13.83
CA LEU A 494 -4.82 1.33 -12.79
C LEU A 494 -5.07 2.73 -13.34
N ARG A 495 -5.91 3.51 -12.65
CA ARG A 495 -6.36 4.84 -13.07
C ARG A 495 -6.44 5.79 -11.87
N PRO A 496 -5.28 6.27 -11.34
CA PRO A 496 -5.29 7.31 -10.32
C PRO A 496 -5.93 8.61 -10.84
N PRO A 497 -6.36 9.53 -9.95
CA PRO A 497 -6.95 10.81 -10.34
C PRO A 497 -6.07 11.66 -11.27
N THR A 498 -4.76 11.42 -11.26
CA THR A 498 -3.76 12.11 -12.10
C THR A 498 -3.90 11.78 -13.59
N VAL A 499 -4.61 10.70 -13.94
CA VAL A 499 -4.84 10.30 -15.34
C VAL A 499 -5.83 11.25 -16.01
N THR A 500 -5.40 11.83 -17.13
CA THR A 500 -6.25 12.61 -18.03
C THR A 500 -6.96 11.70 -19.03
N SER A 501 -8.07 12.17 -19.59
CA SER A 501 -8.83 11.49 -20.65
C SER A 501 -8.94 12.39 -21.89
N GLU A 502 -9.54 11.89 -22.97
CA GLU A 502 -9.87 12.73 -24.14
C GLU A 502 -10.89 13.81 -23.78
N SER A 503 -11.84 13.50 -22.90
CA SER A 503 -12.85 14.42 -22.35
C SER A 503 -12.30 15.34 -21.24
N SER A 504 -10.99 15.35 -20.98
CA SER A 504 -10.36 16.33 -20.08
C SER A 504 -10.38 17.74 -20.67
N LEU A 505 -10.83 18.71 -19.87
CA LEU A 505 -10.73 20.13 -20.19
C LEU A 505 -9.28 20.54 -20.51
N VAL A 506 -9.07 21.34 -21.56
CA VAL A 506 -7.73 21.80 -21.96
C VAL A 506 -7.57 23.28 -21.61
N ARG A 507 -6.62 23.60 -20.72
CA ARG A 507 -6.28 24.94 -20.27
C ARG A 507 -5.06 25.48 -21.05
N LYS A 508 -5.31 26.09 -22.21
CA LYS A 508 -4.24 26.50 -23.16
C LYS A 508 -3.47 27.74 -22.69
N ASN A 509 -4.08 28.60 -21.89
CA ASN A 509 -3.51 29.88 -21.49
C ASN A 509 -2.66 29.77 -20.21
N VAL A 510 -2.80 28.67 -19.46
CA VAL A 510 -2.01 28.42 -18.25
C VAL A 510 -0.55 28.17 -18.61
N LYS A 511 0.34 29.06 -18.14
CA LYS A 511 1.78 29.02 -18.36
C LYS A 511 2.51 29.30 -17.05
N TYR A 512 3.78 28.93 -16.97
CA TYR A 512 4.60 29.23 -15.80
C TYR A 512 4.70 30.74 -15.61
N PHE A 513 4.33 31.22 -14.42
CA PHE A 513 4.36 32.64 -14.07
C PHE A 513 5.48 32.88 -13.03
N PRO A 514 6.63 33.47 -13.43
CA PRO A 514 7.74 33.76 -12.52
C PRO A 514 7.41 34.94 -11.59
N LYS A 515 8.25 35.14 -10.56
CA LYS A 515 8.19 36.31 -9.65
C LYS A 515 6.85 36.48 -8.92
N GLN A 516 6.33 35.40 -8.36
CA GLN A 516 5.11 35.41 -7.54
C GLN A 516 5.37 35.84 -6.08
N GLN A 517 6.62 36.07 -5.70
CA GLN A 517 7.02 36.45 -4.34
C GLN A 517 6.68 37.93 -4.06
N LEU A 518 6.50 38.28 -2.78
CA LEU A 518 6.34 39.69 -2.37
C LEU A 518 7.52 40.56 -2.79
N ILE A 519 8.73 40.10 -2.49
CA ILE A 519 9.98 40.70 -2.98
C ILE A 519 10.42 39.91 -4.19
N GLY A 520 10.43 40.52 -5.38
CA GLY A 520 10.77 39.83 -6.62
C GLY A 520 12.23 39.40 -6.73
N ASP A 521 13.17 40.11 -6.08
CA ASP A 521 14.61 39.84 -6.13
C ASP A 521 15.03 38.71 -5.17
N PRO A 522 15.51 37.55 -5.70
CA PRO A 522 16.01 36.45 -4.87
C PRO A 522 17.23 36.80 -4.01
N HIS A 523 18.10 37.69 -4.50
CA HIS A 523 19.30 38.08 -3.76
C HIS A 523 18.93 38.89 -2.52
N LEU A 524 18.05 39.88 -2.68
CA LEU A 524 17.50 40.66 -1.57
C LEU A 524 16.80 39.76 -0.52
N ARG A 525 15.98 38.80 -0.95
CA ARG A 525 15.33 37.84 -0.02
C ARG A 525 16.36 37.04 0.79
N LYS A 526 17.43 36.56 0.13
CA LYS A 526 18.51 35.84 0.81
C LYS A 526 19.24 36.73 1.81
N LEU A 527 19.56 37.98 1.42
CA LEU A 527 20.21 38.95 2.31
C LEU A 527 19.37 39.28 3.53
N ILE A 528 18.06 39.50 3.37
CA ILE A 528 17.13 39.70 4.50
C ILE A 528 17.26 38.55 5.49
N ARG A 529 17.13 37.30 5.04
CA ARG A 529 17.24 36.12 5.91
C ARG A 529 18.59 36.01 6.62
N VAL A 530 19.69 36.47 5.99
CA VAL A 530 21.01 36.51 6.63
C VAL A 530 21.04 37.56 7.74
N VAL A 531 20.51 38.77 7.48
CA VAL A 531 20.44 39.85 8.48
C VAL A 531 19.57 39.46 9.68
N LEU A 532 18.48 38.73 9.47
CA LEU A 532 17.60 38.28 10.57
C LEU A 532 18.30 37.37 11.59
N LYS A 533 19.40 36.69 11.22
CA LYS A 533 20.22 35.88 12.13
C LYS A 533 21.14 36.73 13.03
N GLY A 534 21.26 38.03 12.76
CA GLY A 534 22.15 38.91 13.50
C GLY A 534 23.63 38.82 13.07
N PRO A 535 24.51 39.58 13.74
CA PRO A 535 25.91 39.74 13.39
C PRO A 535 26.84 38.61 13.90
N GLY A 536 26.34 37.61 14.63
CA GLY A 536 27.14 36.48 15.15
C GLY A 536 28.17 36.88 16.22
N LEU A 537 27.81 37.81 17.13
CA LEU A 537 28.73 38.51 18.05
C LEU A 537 28.94 37.84 19.44
N GLY A 538 28.48 36.60 19.67
CA GLY A 538 28.70 35.83 20.91
C GLY A 538 27.79 34.60 21.06
N ASP A 539 28.22 33.61 21.85
CA ASP A 539 27.58 32.29 22.11
C ASP A 539 26.06 32.38 22.33
N GLU A 540 25.28 31.85 21.39
CA GLU A 540 23.91 31.39 21.66
C GLU A 540 23.99 29.88 21.89
N ASN A 541 24.40 29.50 23.11
CA ASN A 541 24.02 28.21 23.69
C ASN A 541 22.52 28.29 24.00
N ASP A 542 21.71 27.72 23.12
CA ASP A 542 20.37 27.23 23.45
C ASP A 542 20.39 25.72 23.74
N ASP A 543 21.56 25.13 24.00
CA ASP A 543 21.69 23.76 24.53
C ASP A 543 22.33 23.81 25.93
N GLU A 544 21.53 23.48 26.96
CA GLU A 544 21.99 23.17 28.31
C GLU A 544 22.76 21.84 28.30
N ASN A 545 24.05 21.87 27.96
CA ASN A 545 25.06 21.00 28.55
C ASN A 545 26.42 21.29 27.91
N ASP A 546 27.27 22.05 28.59
CA ASP A 546 28.67 21.65 28.62
C ASP A 546 29.40 22.25 29.83
N LEU A 547 29.97 21.35 30.62
CA LEU A 547 30.75 21.66 31.81
C LEU A 547 32.08 22.31 31.37
N ALA A 548 32.21 23.60 31.67
CA ALA A 548 33.38 24.40 31.38
C ALA A 548 34.66 23.85 32.04
N GLN A 549 35.70 23.65 31.23
CA GLN A 549 37.09 23.68 31.72
C GLN A 549 37.61 25.13 31.69
N PRO A 550 38.43 25.55 32.67
CA PRO A 550 38.88 26.93 32.75
C PRO A 550 40.00 27.20 31.72
N PRO A 551 39.95 28.32 30.98
CA PRO A 551 41.03 28.69 30.08
C PRO A 551 42.20 29.27 30.87
N THR A 552 43.35 28.61 30.78
CA THR A 552 44.64 29.18 31.14
C THR A 552 45.18 29.98 29.94
N THR A 553 44.98 31.30 29.90
CA THR A 553 45.83 32.23 29.14
C THR A 553 45.56 33.69 29.52
N SER A 554 46.60 34.52 29.45
CA SER A 554 46.67 35.88 29.99
C SER A 554 45.75 36.90 29.27
N PRO A 555 45.23 37.95 29.96
CA PRO A 555 43.97 38.62 29.57
C PRO A 555 44.07 39.78 28.56
N SER A 556 45.26 40.21 28.14
CA SER A 556 45.44 41.54 27.51
C SER A 556 45.51 41.56 25.97
N SER A 557 45.88 40.46 25.31
CA SER A 557 45.96 40.40 23.83
C SER A 557 44.72 39.78 23.17
N VAL A 558 44.04 38.86 23.87
CA VAL A 558 42.82 38.19 23.40
C VAL A 558 41.64 39.17 23.35
N SER A 559 41.57 40.15 24.24
CA SER A 559 40.46 41.12 24.29
C SER A 559 40.48 42.13 23.13
N GLN A 560 41.65 42.53 22.64
CA GLN A 560 41.78 43.44 21.50
C GLN A 560 41.46 42.75 20.17
N GLN A 561 41.89 41.49 19.99
CA GLN A 561 41.55 40.69 18.81
C GLN A 561 40.05 40.39 18.76
N GLU A 562 39.44 40.04 19.90
CA GLU A 562 38.00 39.79 19.97
C GLU A 562 37.19 41.09 19.76
N ALA A 563 37.62 42.22 20.33
CA ALA A 563 36.99 43.51 20.06
C ALA A 563 37.09 43.91 18.57
N HIS A 564 38.22 43.65 17.92
CA HIS A 564 38.40 43.90 16.49
C HIS A 564 37.54 42.97 15.63
N ARG A 565 37.42 41.69 16.01
CA ARG A 565 36.53 40.72 15.36
C ARG A 565 35.08 41.17 15.46
N ARG A 566 34.62 41.55 16.66
CA ARG A 566 33.25 42.04 16.89
C ARG A 566 32.96 43.34 16.12
N ALA A 567 33.90 44.28 16.08
CA ALA A 567 33.76 45.51 15.30
C ALA A 567 33.68 45.23 13.78
N THR A 568 34.44 44.25 13.29
CA THR A 568 34.41 43.84 11.88
C THR A 568 33.08 43.19 11.51
N LEU A 569 32.61 42.23 12.33
CA LEU A 569 31.31 41.57 12.15
C LEU A 569 30.14 42.56 12.23
N ALA A 570 30.20 43.53 13.15
CA ALA A 570 29.20 44.60 13.23
C ALA A 570 29.19 45.49 11.98
N ARG A 571 30.38 45.83 11.44
CA ARG A 571 30.48 46.63 10.20
C ARG A 571 29.94 45.86 8.99
N GLU A 572 30.32 44.60 8.82
CA GLU A 572 29.80 43.74 7.74
C GLU A 572 28.29 43.54 7.85
N TYR A 573 27.77 43.40 9.07
CA TYR A 573 26.33 43.32 9.32
C TYR A 573 25.61 44.60 8.89
N LEU A 574 26.11 45.77 9.30
CA LEU A 574 25.50 47.05 8.95
C LEU A 574 25.59 47.35 7.45
N ASP A 575 26.64 46.92 6.78
CA ASP A 575 26.76 47.00 5.31
C ASP A 575 25.67 46.17 4.60
N ARG A 576 25.44 44.93 5.09
CA ARG A 576 24.31 44.10 4.62
C ARG A 576 22.97 44.74 4.92
N VAL A 577 22.79 45.34 6.09
CA VAL A 577 21.56 46.08 6.44
C VAL A 577 21.34 47.25 5.49
N SER A 578 22.37 48.04 5.19
CA SER A 578 22.28 49.16 4.24
C SER A 578 21.84 48.66 2.86
N THR A 579 22.48 47.59 2.36
CA THR A 579 22.12 46.97 1.08
C THR A 579 20.66 46.50 1.06
N VAL A 580 20.18 45.91 2.16
CA VAL A 580 18.78 45.49 2.28
C VAL A 580 17.84 46.68 2.31
N VAL A 581 18.16 47.74 3.07
CA VAL A 581 17.36 48.97 3.15
C VAL A 581 17.23 49.63 1.78
N ASP A 582 18.32 49.72 1.01
CA ASP A 582 18.30 50.29 -0.34
C ASP A 582 17.44 49.46 -1.29
N GLY A 583 17.58 48.13 -1.25
CA GLY A 583 16.76 47.21 -2.03
C GLY A 583 15.27 47.28 -1.66
N LEU A 584 14.94 47.35 -0.37
CA LEU A 584 13.57 47.48 0.11
C LEU A 584 12.96 48.84 -0.26
N ARG A 585 13.75 49.92 -0.25
CA ARG A 585 13.28 51.29 -0.57
C ARG A 585 12.76 51.38 -2.00
N GLY A 586 13.37 50.64 -2.93
CA GLY A 586 12.88 50.51 -4.30
C GLY A 586 11.54 49.77 -4.43
N SER A 587 11.12 49.00 -3.42
CA SER A 587 9.86 48.25 -3.39
C SER A 587 8.76 48.95 -2.56
N CYS A 588 9.10 49.34 -1.34
CA CYS A 588 8.23 50.05 -0.39
C CYS A 588 9.10 50.86 0.60
N PRO A 589 9.10 52.20 0.54
CA PRO A 589 9.91 53.04 1.43
C PRO A 589 9.61 52.80 2.92
N ALA A 590 8.33 52.68 3.30
CA ALA A 590 7.94 52.40 4.68
C ALA A 590 8.50 51.07 5.20
N LEU A 591 8.55 50.03 4.34
CA LEU A 591 9.15 48.74 4.69
C LEU A 591 10.66 48.85 4.93
N ALA A 592 11.35 49.68 4.15
CA ALA A 592 12.78 49.96 4.32
C ALA A 592 13.06 50.74 5.62
N ASP A 593 12.21 51.70 5.95
CA ASP A 593 12.31 52.47 7.18
C ASP A 593 12.05 51.60 8.41
N LEU A 594 11.05 50.72 8.35
CA LEU A 594 10.80 49.72 9.39
C LEU A 594 11.99 48.76 9.55
N PHE A 595 12.57 48.27 8.46
CA PHE A 595 13.73 47.37 8.53
C PHE A 595 14.95 48.07 9.16
N ARG A 596 15.23 49.32 8.75
CA ARG A 596 16.30 50.15 9.32
C ARG A 596 16.09 50.41 10.80
N LEU A 597 14.85 50.67 11.23
CA LEU A 597 14.52 50.89 12.63
C LEU A 597 14.82 49.65 13.49
N GLN A 598 14.49 48.46 12.99
CA GLN A 598 14.58 47.21 13.76
C GLN A 598 15.95 46.52 13.69
N PHE A 599 16.72 46.74 12.61
CA PHE A 599 17.98 46.03 12.36
C PHE A 599 19.17 46.96 12.06
N GLY A 600 18.98 48.28 12.06
CA GLY A 600 20.04 49.25 11.80
C GLY A 600 20.98 49.49 12.98
N ALA A 601 21.89 50.47 12.82
CA ALA A 601 22.93 50.80 13.79
C ALA A 601 22.37 51.07 15.21
N VAL A 602 21.27 51.82 15.31
CA VAL A 602 20.63 52.15 16.59
C VAL A 602 20.11 50.90 17.31
N ALA A 603 19.50 49.96 16.58
CA ALA A 603 19.02 48.70 17.14
C ALA A 603 20.17 47.79 17.57
N LEU A 604 21.27 47.80 16.81
CA LEU A 604 22.48 47.05 17.12
C LEU A 604 23.17 47.58 18.38
N GLU A 605 23.34 48.91 18.49
CA GLU A 605 23.97 49.57 19.65
C GLU A 605 23.16 49.39 20.94
N SER A 606 21.83 49.40 20.82
CA SER A 606 20.93 49.19 21.97
C SER A 606 20.78 47.71 22.36
N GLY A 607 21.38 46.78 21.62
CA GLY A 607 21.25 45.34 21.85
C GLY A 607 19.84 44.79 21.60
N ARG A 608 18.99 45.53 20.85
CA ARG A 608 17.58 45.20 20.60
C ARG A 608 17.34 44.94 19.11
N LEU A 609 18.10 44.01 18.53
CA LEU A 609 17.92 43.61 17.14
C LEU A 609 16.60 42.87 16.96
N GLY A 610 15.60 43.56 16.41
CA GLY A 610 14.28 43.07 15.97
C GLY A 610 13.66 41.98 16.84
N SER A 611 12.55 42.29 17.53
CA SER A 611 11.78 41.28 18.28
C SER A 611 11.37 40.08 17.40
N SER A 612 10.98 38.97 18.02
CA SER A 612 10.51 37.77 17.30
C SER A 612 9.39 38.09 16.31
N VAL A 613 8.54 39.07 16.61
CA VAL A 613 7.46 39.57 15.73
C VAL A 613 8.02 40.14 14.43
N TYR A 614 8.97 41.07 14.50
CA TYR A 614 9.57 41.67 13.29
C TYR A 614 10.38 40.65 12.50
N LYS A 615 11.15 39.80 13.19
CA LYS A 615 11.89 38.71 12.54
C LYS A 615 10.95 37.77 11.78
N ASN A 616 9.83 37.37 12.38
CA ASN A 616 8.83 36.52 11.74
C ASN A 616 8.18 37.20 10.53
N PHE A 617 7.78 38.47 10.67
CA PHE A 617 7.21 39.26 9.57
C PHE A 617 8.15 39.36 8.35
N PHE A 618 9.41 39.77 8.56
CA PHE A 618 10.39 39.87 7.48
C PHE A 618 10.78 38.50 6.91
N LYS A 619 10.76 37.44 7.72
CA LYS A 619 10.95 36.06 7.24
C LYS A 619 9.84 35.65 6.27
N GLN A 620 8.59 36.01 6.55
CA GLN A 620 7.44 35.72 5.68
C GLN A 620 7.41 36.60 4.42
N ILE A 621 7.79 37.88 4.49
CA ILE A 621 7.91 38.73 3.30
C ILE A 621 9.04 38.28 2.36
N ALA A 622 10.16 37.83 2.93
CA ALA A 622 11.29 37.31 2.18
C ALA A 622 11.11 35.85 1.74
N ALA A 623 9.91 35.28 1.84
CA ALA A 623 9.58 33.91 1.45
C ALA A 623 9.88 33.62 -0.05
N GLU A 624 10.25 32.37 -0.36
CA GLU A 624 10.41 31.93 -1.76
C GLU A 624 9.07 31.53 -2.39
N GLU A 625 8.08 31.27 -1.56
CA GLU A 625 6.73 30.91 -1.94
C GLU A 625 5.99 32.10 -2.58
N SER A 626 4.91 31.79 -3.30
CA SER A 626 4.00 32.80 -3.85
C SER A 626 3.42 33.66 -2.72
N VAL A 627 3.22 34.96 -2.96
CA VAL A 627 2.50 35.87 -2.05
C VAL A 627 1.12 35.32 -1.69
N LEU A 628 0.51 34.54 -2.58
CA LEU A 628 -0.81 33.93 -2.36
C LEU A 628 -0.81 32.82 -1.29
N GLN A 629 0.36 32.36 -0.86
CA GLN A 629 0.52 31.49 0.31
C GLN A 629 0.32 32.26 1.62
N LEU A 630 0.70 33.53 1.66
CA LEU A 630 0.49 34.44 2.80
C LEU A 630 -0.88 35.12 2.72
N VAL A 631 -1.30 35.52 1.51
CA VAL A 631 -2.53 36.28 1.26
C VAL A 631 -3.37 35.58 0.20
N ASN A 632 -4.18 34.62 0.61
CA ASN A 632 -5.21 34.03 -0.26
C ASN A 632 -6.34 35.03 -0.53
N TYR A 633 -7.35 34.65 -1.33
CA TYR A 633 -8.40 35.60 -1.72
C TYR A 633 -9.25 36.12 -0.54
N PRO A 634 -9.71 35.30 0.42
CA PRO A 634 -10.37 35.80 1.63
C PRO A 634 -9.51 36.79 2.42
N SER A 635 -8.22 36.48 2.61
CA SER A 635 -7.28 37.39 3.26
C SER A 635 -7.09 38.70 2.49
N LEU A 636 -7.09 38.64 1.15
CA LEU A 636 -7.00 39.84 0.32
C LEU A 636 -8.23 40.73 0.50
N LEU A 637 -9.44 40.16 0.60
CA LEU A 637 -10.66 40.92 0.87
C LEU A 637 -10.60 41.56 2.26
N ALA A 638 -10.20 40.80 3.28
CA ALA A 638 -10.04 41.30 4.64
C ALA A 638 -9.04 42.46 4.72
N LEU A 639 -7.89 42.34 4.05
CA LEU A 639 -6.91 43.44 3.97
C LEU A 639 -7.51 44.69 3.31
N ARG A 640 -8.28 44.53 2.23
CA ARG A 640 -8.89 45.67 1.53
C ARG A 640 -9.97 46.34 2.37
N GLU A 641 -10.79 45.57 3.06
CA GLU A 641 -11.82 46.07 3.96
C GLU A 641 -11.20 46.88 5.10
N PHE A 642 -10.19 46.30 5.78
CA PHE A 642 -9.43 46.98 6.82
C PHE A 642 -8.77 48.27 6.32
N LEU A 643 -8.20 48.28 5.11
CA LEU A 643 -7.56 49.45 4.52
C LEU A 643 -8.54 50.61 4.20
N THR A 644 -9.86 50.38 4.21
CA THR A 644 -10.84 51.47 4.03
C THR A 644 -10.94 52.36 5.26
N HIS A 645 -10.90 51.76 6.45
CA HIS A 645 -11.01 52.44 7.74
C HIS A 645 -10.13 51.70 8.76
N PRO A 646 -8.80 51.94 8.77
CA PRO A 646 -7.90 51.21 9.65
C PRO A 646 -8.08 51.63 11.11
N GLU A 647 -8.67 50.76 11.93
CA GLU A 647 -8.88 50.98 13.36
C GLU A 647 -8.33 49.80 14.20
N THR A 648 -7.88 50.10 15.42
CA THR A 648 -7.33 49.07 16.34
C THR A 648 -8.38 48.05 16.79
N THR A 649 -9.65 48.44 16.79
CA THR A 649 -10.79 47.56 17.10
C THR A 649 -11.00 46.48 16.04
N ASP A 650 -10.59 46.74 14.80
CA ASP A 650 -10.85 45.86 13.64
C ASP A 650 -9.68 44.95 13.29
N LEU A 651 -8.60 44.93 14.09
CA LEU A 651 -7.42 44.10 13.84
C LEU A 651 -7.75 42.61 13.70
N THR A 652 -8.79 42.13 14.39
CA THR A 652 -9.22 40.72 14.32
C THR A 652 -9.73 40.30 12.93
N SER A 653 -10.08 41.26 12.06
CA SER A 653 -10.37 40.98 10.64
C SER A 653 -9.14 40.43 9.90
N LEU A 654 -7.93 40.71 10.39
CA LEU A 654 -6.66 40.32 9.79
C LEU A 654 -6.07 39.02 10.33
N LEU A 655 -6.81 38.27 11.15
CA LEU A 655 -6.37 36.97 11.69
C LEU A 655 -5.96 35.96 10.61
N SER A 656 -6.48 36.11 9.39
CA SER A 656 -6.13 35.28 8.24
C SER A 656 -4.78 35.64 7.59
N VAL A 657 -4.09 36.68 8.08
CA VAL A 657 -2.70 37.04 7.75
C VAL A 657 -1.92 37.25 9.06
N PRO A 658 -1.54 36.16 9.76
CA PRO A 658 -0.97 36.22 11.12
C PRO A 658 0.23 37.17 11.26
N ALA A 659 1.08 37.24 10.22
CA ALA A 659 2.24 38.12 10.20
C ALA A 659 1.87 39.61 10.31
N VAL A 660 0.80 40.04 9.63
CA VAL A 660 0.34 41.43 9.66
C VAL A 660 -0.41 41.72 10.96
N TYR A 661 -1.30 40.81 11.38
CA TYR A 661 -2.02 40.93 12.65
C TYR A 661 -1.06 41.08 13.85
N THR A 662 -0.07 40.20 13.94
CA THR A 662 0.91 40.21 15.04
C THR A 662 1.77 41.47 14.99
N LEU A 663 2.17 41.92 13.79
CA LEU A 663 2.91 43.15 13.61
C LEU A 663 2.13 44.37 14.11
N LEU A 664 0.86 44.49 13.73
CA LEU A 664 0.00 45.61 14.15
C LEU A 664 -0.30 45.61 15.65
N ASN A 665 -0.48 44.44 16.27
CA ASN A 665 -0.65 44.33 17.72
C ASN A 665 0.61 44.71 18.50
N HIS A 666 1.79 44.53 17.90
CA HIS A 666 3.07 44.79 18.55
C HIS A 666 3.62 46.19 18.29
N HIS A 667 3.31 46.77 17.13
CA HIS A 667 3.87 48.05 16.69
C HIS A 667 3.03 49.22 17.19
N THR A 668 3.69 50.26 17.71
CA THR A 668 3.01 51.36 18.42
C THR A 668 2.18 52.26 17.52
N THR A 669 2.63 52.50 16.27
CA THR A 669 2.03 53.48 15.36
C THR A 669 1.48 52.79 14.11
N MET A 670 0.17 52.59 14.04
CA MET A 670 -0.45 51.88 12.92
C MET A 670 -0.18 52.56 11.57
N GLU A 671 -0.17 53.89 11.55
CA GLU A 671 0.02 54.72 10.35
C GLU A 671 1.33 54.42 9.61
N GLU A 672 2.38 54.00 10.35
CA GLU A 672 3.67 53.61 9.76
C GLU A 672 3.60 52.27 9.02
N ILE A 673 2.66 51.40 9.40
CA ILE A 673 2.50 50.05 8.86
C ILE A 673 1.49 50.03 7.70
N ILE A 674 0.50 50.94 7.67
CA ILE A 674 -0.51 51.01 6.60
C ILE A 674 0.08 50.99 5.18
N PRO A 675 1.13 51.79 4.84
CA PRO A 675 1.73 51.74 3.51
C PRO A 675 2.34 50.37 3.15
N ILE A 676 2.80 49.61 4.15
CA ILE A 676 3.33 48.26 3.96
C ILE A 676 2.19 47.29 3.65
N ILE A 677 1.05 47.41 4.34
CA ILE A 677 -0.15 46.59 4.11
C ILE A 677 -0.72 46.86 2.71
N GLN A 678 -0.79 48.13 2.29
CA GLN A 678 -1.19 48.52 0.94
C GLN A 678 -0.26 47.92 -0.14
N TRP A 679 1.04 47.87 0.14
CA TRP A 679 2.01 47.22 -0.74
C TRP A 679 1.76 45.71 -0.84
N ILE A 680 1.55 45.02 0.28
CA ILE A 680 1.23 43.57 0.31
C ILE A 680 -0.06 43.28 -0.46
N GLU A 681 -1.15 44.04 -0.20
CA GLU A 681 -2.43 43.94 -0.90
C GLU A 681 -2.24 44.04 -2.41
N ARG A 682 -1.53 45.09 -2.86
CA ARG A 682 -1.35 45.37 -4.28
C ARG A 682 -0.62 44.22 -4.98
N VAL A 683 0.49 43.75 -4.40
CA VAL A 683 1.28 42.66 -4.98
C VAL A 683 0.48 41.35 -5.01
N ALA A 684 -0.27 41.04 -3.95
CA ALA A 684 -1.14 39.87 -3.88
C ALA A 684 -2.25 39.92 -4.93
N ARG A 685 -2.95 41.06 -5.05
CA ARG A 685 -4.02 41.28 -6.04
C ARG A 685 -3.52 41.20 -7.47
N GLU A 686 -2.38 41.83 -7.78
CA GLU A 686 -1.76 41.76 -9.10
C GLU A 686 -1.35 40.32 -9.44
N THR A 687 -0.75 39.61 -8.48
CA THR A 687 -0.37 38.20 -8.67
C THR A 687 -1.58 37.33 -8.96
N LEU A 688 -2.64 37.42 -8.14
CA LEU A 688 -3.88 36.67 -8.35
C LEU A 688 -4.51 36.97 -9.71
N ARG A 689 -4.63 38.27 -10.07
CA ARG A 689 -5.18 38.70 -11.35
C ARG A 689 -4.39 38.13 -12.54
N ASN A 690 -3.06 38.07 -12.43
CA ASN A 690 -2.20 37.54 -13.49
C ASN A 690 -2.27 36.01 -13.62
N LEU A 691 -2.61 35.29 -12.56
CA LEU A 691 -2.83 33.84 -12.62
C LEU A 691 -4.19 33.47 -13.24
N ILE A 692 -5.20 34.34 -13.10
CA ILE A 692 -6.53 34.13 -13.67
C ILE A 692 -6.49 34.39 -15.19
N VAL A 693 -6.14 33.36 -15.95
CA VAL A 693 -6.03 33.38 -17.43
C VAL A 693 -7.04 32.46 -18.12
N GLU A 694 -7.88 31.78 -17.33
CA GLU A 694 -8.86 30.80 -17.77
C GLU A 694 -10.20 31.03 -17.05
N ALA A 695 -11.30 30.62 -17.67
CA ALA A 695 -12.62 30.64 -17.05
C ALA A 695 -12.70 29.66 -15.85
N PRO A 696 -13.64 29.85 -14.90
CA PRO A 696 -13.89 28.90 -13.82
C PRO A 696 -14.07 27.46 -14.32
N LEU A 697 -13.80 26.47 -13.45
CA LEU A 697 -14.17 25.09 -13.76
C LEU A 697 -15.69 25.01 -13.98
N PRO A 698 -16.17 24.14 -14.90
CA PRO A 698 -17.60 23.97 -15.15
C PRO A 698 -18.37 23.69 -13.85
N SER A 699 -19.45 24.44 -13.65
CA SER A 699 -20.39 24.22 -12.56
C SER A 699 -21.03 22.85 -12.70
N ILE A 700 -21.15 22.14 -11.58
CA ILE A 700 -21.83 20.85 -11.52
C ILE A 700 -23.24 21.12 -11.02
N SER A 701 -24.26 20.68 -11.77
CA SER A 701 -25.66 20.78 -11.35
C SER A 701 -25.85 20.08 -10.00
N PRO A 702 -26.57 20.67 -9.02
CA PRO A 702 -26.79 20.08 -7.70
C PRO A 702 -27.39 18.65 -7.75
N GLU A 703 -28.10 18.32 -8.84
CA GLU A 703 -28.75 17.03 -9.06
C GLU A 703 -27.77 15.86 -9.21
N VAL A 704 -26.53 16.10 -9.64
CA VAL A 704 -25.45 15.09 -9.68
C VAL A 704 -24.88 14.82 -8.28
N SER A 705 -25.09 15.74 -7.32
CA SER A 705 -24.56 15.65 -5.97
C SER A 705 -25.47 14.88 -4.99
N THR A 706 -26.72 14.59 -5.35
CA THR A 706 -27.71 14.02 -4.40
C THR A 706 -28.45 12.79 -4.91
N ASN A 707 -28.38 12.46 -6.21
CA ASN A 707 -29.02 11.27 -6.76
C ASN A 707 -27.95 10.29 -7.27
N PRO A 708 -27.83 9.07 -6.71
CA PRO A 708 -26.95 8.01 -7.22
C PRO A 708 -27.33 7.50 -8.64
N GLY A 709 -28.18 8.21 -9.38
CA GLY A 709 -29.03 7.60 -10.41
C GLY A 709 -28.97 8.15 -11.83
N THR A 710 -28.45 9.36 -12.11
CA THR A 710 -28.66 9.94 -13.45
C THR A 710 -27.49 10.75 -13.99
N GLU A 711 -27.14 10.41 -15.23
CA GLU A 711 -26.09 10.92 -16.13
C GLU A 711 -24.64 10.64 -15.71
N LYS A 712 -24.26 9.39 -16.02
CA LYS A 712 -22.92 8.82 -15.88
C LYS A 712 -21.92 9.59 -16.75
N VAL A 713 -21.08 10.41 -16.13
CA VAL A 713 -19.72 10.65 -16.66
C VAL A 713 -19.08 9.27 -16.77
N GLU A 714 -18.69 8.87 -17.99
CA GLU A 714 -18.08 7.58 -18.38
C GLU A 714 -17.59 6.74 -17.20
N GLU A 715 -18.42 5.76 -16.86
CA GLU A 715 -18.20 4.67 -15.91
C GLU A 715 -17.64 5.08 -14.54
N ASP A 716 -18.44 4.79 -13.51
CA ASP A 716 -17.94 4.55 -12.16
C ASP A 716 -17.02 3.31 -12.23
N LEU A 717 -15.82 3.52 -12.77
CA LEU A 717 -14.85 2.49 -13.09
C LEU A 717 -14.61 1.69 -11.82
N ASP A 718 -14.76 0.37 -11.93
CA ASP A 718 -14.61 -0.57 -10.81
C ASP A 718 -13.36 -0.21 -10.00
N TRP A 719 -13.57 0.38 -8.81
CA TRP A 719 -12.49 0.90 -7.97
C TRP A 719 -11.49 -0.20 -7.60
N LYS A 720 -11.95 -1.46 -7.59
CA LYS A 720 -11.13 -2.65 -7.37
C LYS A 720 -10.06 -2.81 -8.46
N LYS A 721 -10.32 -2.30 -9.66
CA LYS A 721 -9.38 -2.26 -10.79
C LYS A 721 -8.62 -0.94 -10.82
N THR A 722 -9.30 0.20 -10.75
CA THR A 722 -8.64 1.50 -10.91
C THR A 722 -7.72 1.87 -9.77
N GLY A 723 -7.95 1.30 -8.58
CA GLY A 723 -7.25 1.65 -7.36
C GLY A 723 -7.57 3.05 -6.89
N CYS A 724 -8.76 3.58 -7.22
CA CYS A 724 -9.19 4.92 -6.86
C CYS A 724 -10.61 4.86 -6.27
N LEU A 725 -10.71 5.07 -4.96
CA LEU A 725 -11.98 5.02 -4.22
C LEU A 725 -12.13 6.27 -3.36
N TYR A 726 -13.23 6.99 -3.54
CA TYR A 726 -13.63 8.09 -2.67
C TYR A 726 -15.10 7.94 -2.31
N GLY A 727 -15.49 8.44 -1.13
CA GLY A 727 -16.90 8.57 -0.75
C GLY A 727 -17.67 9.58 -1.63
N MET A 728 -16.98 10.27 -2.53
CA MET A 728 -17.53 11.21 -3.50
C MET A 728 -17.41 10.67 -4.94
N PRO A 729 -18.43 10.89 -5.79
CA PRO A 729 -18.37 10.50 -7.19
C PRO A 729 -17.27 11.28 -7.93
N LYS A 730 -16.87 10.77 -9.10
CA LYS A 730 -16.02 11.52 -10.03
C LYS A 730 -16.89 12.54 -10.75
N ILE A 731 -16.75 13.81 -10.40
CA ILE A 731 -17.60 14.89 -10.93
C ILE A 731 -17.02 15.56 -12.17
N ARG A 732 -15.72 15.38 -12.44
CA ARG A 732 -15.03 15.86 -13.64
C ARG A 732 -13.69 15.15 -13.86
N ASN A 733 -13.15 15.24 -15.07
CA ASN A 733 -11.80 14.77 -15.40
C ASN A 733 -10.74 15.79 -14.99
N ARG A 734 -9.52 15.32 -14.66
CA ARG A 734 -8.37 16.21 -14.44
C ARG A 734 -8.12 17.03 -15.71
N PRO A 735 -8.04 18.38 -15.65
CA PRO A 735 -7.70 19.18 -16.82
C PRO A 735 -6.27 18.93 -17.32
N LYS A 736 -6.01 19.31 -18.58
CA LYS A 736 -4.71 19.27 -19.25
C LYS A 736 -4.12 20.68 -19.32
N TYR A 737 -2.84 20.83 -18.98
CA TYR A 737 -2.14 22.12 -18.98
C TYR A 737 -0.97 22.13 -19.99
N PRO A 738 -1.23 22.18 -21.31
CA PRO A 738 -0.18 22.07 -22.33
C PRO A 738 0.87 23.19 -22.27
N GLY A 739 0.54 24.35 -21.70
CA GLY A 739 1.49 25.46 -21.53
C GLY A 739 2.48 25.30 -20.38
N LEU A 740 2.32 24.28 -19.52
CA LEU A 740 3.24 23.97 -18.43
C LEU A 740 4.19 22.84 -18.85
N ARG A 741 5.47 23.18 -19.06
CA ARG A 741 6.52 22.18 -19.33
C ARG A 741 6.61 21.23 -18.13
N GLY A 742 6.36 19.95 -18.38
CA GLY A 742 6.37 18.92 -17.35
C GLY A 742 5.09 18.83 -16.52
N ASP A 743 3.93 19.30 -17.02
CA ASP A 743 2.65 18.86 -16.44
C ASP A 743 2.56 17.32 -16.50
N GLN A 744 2.07 16.71 -15.43
CA GLN A 744 2.08 15.25 -15.18
C GLN A 744 3.47 14.59 -15.15
N GLN A 745 4.57 15.33 -15.39
CA GLN A 745 5.91 14.80 -15.17
C GLN A 745 6.21 14.80 -13.68
N LYS A 746 6.77 13.68 -13.21
CA LYS A 746 7.12 13.47 -11.81
C LYS A 746 8.27 14.38 -11.42
N ASP A 747 8.23 14.89 -10.20
CA ASP A 747 9.34 15.64 -9.63
C ASP A 747 10.55 14.68 -9.54
N LYS A 748 11.52 14.82 -10.45
CA LYS A 748 12.78 14.06 -10.37
C LYS A 748 13.49 14.45 -9.06
N PRO A 749 14.12 13.50 -8.33
CA PRO A 749 15.01 13.82 -7.23
C PRO A 749 16.24 14.55 -7.82
N ASP A 750 16.10 15.85 -8.00
CA ASP A 750 17.11 16.68 -8.62
C ASP A 750 18.24 16.87 -7.60
N LYS A 751 19.36 16.16 -7.77
CA LYS A 751 20.57 16.27 -6.93
C LYS A 751 21.15 17.70 -6.88
N ARG A 752 20.60 18.66 -7.64
CA ARG A 752 21.08 20.03 -7.78
C ARG A 752 20.07 21.12 -7.43
N ARG A 753 18.97 20.82 -6.72
CA ARG A 753 18.07 21.88 -6.21
C ARG A 753 18.36 22.20 -4.75
N GLY A 754 19.38 23.02 -4.52
CA GLY A 754 19.78 23.51 -3.19
C GLY A 754 18.76 24.39 -2.45
N ASP A 755 17.59 24.70 -3.05
CA ASP A 755 16.69 25.76 -2.57
C ASP A 755 15.20 25.39 -2.40
N ARG A 756 14.80 24.12 -2.57
CA ARG A 756 13.42 23.69 -2.31
C ARG A 756 13.35 22.57 -1.27
N CYS A 757 12.35 22.64 -0.38
CA CYS A 757 12.04 21.55 0.55
C CYS A 757 11.85 20.25 -0.26
N GLY A 758 12.70 19.27 -0.01
CA GLY A 758 12.65 17.97 -0.68
C GLY A 758 12.40 16.89 0.35
N LYS A 759 11.30 16.14 0.22
CA LYS A 759 11.17 14.86 0.92
C LYS A 759 12.17 13.88 0.30
N TYR A 760 13.04 13.30 1.11
CA TYR A 760 13.96 12.24 0.71
C TYR A 760 13.17 10.93 0.47
N TYR A 761 12.58 10.77 -0.72
CA TYR A 761 11.97 9.50 -1.15
C TYR A 761 12.96 8.60 -1.91
N SER A 762 14.26 8.65 -1.60
CA SER A 762 15.31 7.94 -2.34
C SER A 762 15.40 6.43 -2.07
N GLN A 763 14.65 5.88 -1.11
CA GLN A 763 14.73 4.43 -0.79
C GLN A 763 13.73 3.54 -1.54
N TYR A 764 12.74 4.09 -2.26
CA TYR A 764 11.59 3.30 -2.71
C TYR A 764 11.71 2.78 -4.14
N GLY A 765 12.38 3.54 -5.03
CA GLY A 765 12.69 3.07 -6.38
C GLY A 765 13.51 1.77 -6.39
N GLN A 766 14.35 1.57 -5.36
CA GLN A 766 15.23 0.41 -5.18
C GLN A 766 14.47 -0.90 -4.88
N ARG A 767 13.19 -0.86 -4.48
CA ARG A 767 12.43 -2.06 -4.12
C ARG A 767 11.39 -2.50 -5.17
N ARG A 768 11.34 -1.85 -6.34
CA ARG A 768 10.33 -2.11 -7.40
C ARG A 768 8.87 -2.11 -6.90
N LEU A 769 8.56 -1.37 -5.85
CA LEU A 769 7.21 -1.21 -5.33
C LEU A 769 6.53 0.00 -5.97
N THR A 770 5.19 0.02 -5.98
CA THR A 770 4.42 1.22 -6.31
C THR A 770 4.74 2.37 -5.35
N GLY A 771 4.31 3.59 -5.68
CA GLY A 771 4.51 4.77 -4.83
C GLY A 771 3.76 4.72 -3.49
N GLY A 772 2.90 3.71 -3.30
CA GLY A 772 2.04 3.56 -2.13
C GLY A 772 0.59 3.93 -2.43
N ILE A 773 -0.06 4.53 -1.46
CA ILE A 773 -1.38 5.13 -1.60
C ILE A 773 -1.38 6.55 -1.05
N MET A 774 -2.20 7.41 -1.63
CA MET A 774 -2.54 8.72 -1.09
C MET A 774 -3.92 8.64 -0.44
N VAL A 775 -4.06 9.14 0.78
CA VAL A 775 -5.29 9.01 1.57
C VAL A 775 -5.79 10.39 2.00
N ALA A 776 -7.11 10.59 1.92
CA ALA A 776 -7.79 11.81 2.38
C ALA A 776 -8.48 11.56 3.72
N TRP A 777 -8.21 12.41 4.70
CA TRP A 777 -8.76 12.35 6.04
C TRP A 777 -9.50 13.65 6.40
N CYS A 778 -10.50 13.59 7.26
CA CYS A 778 -11.00 14.77 7.96
C CYS A 778 -10.39 14.88 9.37
N THR A 779 -10.68 15.99 10.05
CA THR A 779 -10.25 16.26 11.43
C THR A 779 -10.76 15.23 12.46
N HIS A 780 -11.80 14.47 12.14
CA HIS A 780 -12.31 13.39 12.99
C HIS A 780 -11.62 12.03 12.72
N SER A 781 -10.53 12.01 11.96
CA SER A 781 -9.81 10.79 11.56
C SER A 781 -10.66 9.78 10.77
N ILE A 782 -11.68 10.27 10.06
CA ILE A 782 -12.45 9.48 9.08
C ILE A 782 -11.80 9.64 7.71
N CYS A 783 -11.53 8.51 7.06
CA CYS A 783 -11.05 8.44 5.69
C CYS A 783 -12.18 8.77 4.71
N TYR A 784 -11.93 9.68 3.77
CA TYR A 784 -12.84 10.04 2.68
C TYR A 784 -12.55 9.30 1.39
N GLY A 785 -11.42 8.62 1.33
CA GLY A 785 -10.98 7.88 0.16
C GLY A 785 -9.48 7.74 0.08
N PHE A 786 -9.06 6.90 -0.87
CA PHE A 786 -7.67 6.69 -1.20
C PHE A 786 -7.51 6.44 -2.70
N HIS A 787 -6.29 6.60 -3.18
CA HIS A 787 -5.90 6.06 -4.47
C HIS A 787 -4.47 5.52 -4.47
N CYS A 788 -4.23 4.52 -5.31
CA CYS A 788 -2.92 3.93 -5.50
C CYS A 788 -2.04 4.81 -6.39
N ILE A 789 -0.79 5.01 -5.96
CA ILE A 789 0.21 5.80 -6.65
C ILE A 789 1.10 4.84 -7.43
N ALA A 790 1.13 4.93 -8.76
CA ALA A 790 1.84 3.96 -9.60
C ALA A 790 3.36 3.92 -9.36
N GLU A 791 4.01 5.07 -9.17
CA GLU A 791 5.47 5.13 -9.03
C GLU A 791 5.97 6.00 -7.88
N SER A 792 5.57 7.27 -7.82
CA SER A 792 6.03 8.24 -6.82
C SER A 792 4.94 9.24 -6.49
N GLU A 793 4.80 9.54 -5.21
CA GLU A 793 3.92 10.59 -4.70
C GLU A 793 4.33 11.97 -5.21
N GLY A 794 3.36 12.83 -5.50
CA GLY A 794 3.61 14.23 -5.77
C GLY A 794 2.39 15.12 -5.55
N ARG A 795 2.59 16.42 -5.76
CA ARG A 795 1.54 17.45 -5.64
C ARG A 795 0.33 17.19 -6.54
N ASP A 796 0.57 16.53 -7.67
CA ASP A 796 -0.47 16.19 -8.63
C ASP A 796 -1.49 15.18 -8.08
N ASP A 797 -1.09 14.29 -7.17
CA ASP A 797 -1.99 13.30 -6.55
C ASP A 797 -3.09 14.00 -5.73
N VAL A 798 -2.69 14.97 -4.88
CA VAL A 798 -3.62 15.76 -4.07
C VAL A 798 -4.43 16.73 -4.94
N PHE A 799 -3.76 17.47 -5.83
CA PHE A 799 -4.43 18.41 -6.74
C PHE A 799 -5.51 17.72 -7.59
N SER A 800 -5.15 16.60 -8.22
CA SER A 800 -6.04 15.89 -9.13
C SER A 800 -7.22 15.28 -8.39
N ALA A 801 -7.00 14.73 -7.19
CA ALA A 801 -8.09 14.23 -6.37
C ALA A 801 -9.07 15.36 -5.98
N LEU A 802 -8.57 16.52 -5.55
CA LEU A 802 -9.41 17.67 -5.20
C LEU A 802 -10.24 18.14 -6.41
N VAL A 803 -9.61 18.40 -7.56
CA VAL A 803 -10.32 18.92 -8.75
C VAL A 803 -11.34 17.93 -9.30
N THR A 804 -11.09 16.62 -9.22
CA THR A 804 -11.95 15.58 -9.79
C THR A 804 -13.06 15.08 -8.86
N ARG A 805 -12.97 15.37 -7.55
CA ARG A 805 -13.92 14.85 -6.53
C ARG A 805 -14.63 15.93 -5.72
N TRP A 806 -14.05 17.12 -5.55
CA TRP A 806 -14.67 18.20 -4.77
C TRP A 806 -15.42 19.19 -5.68
N PRO A 807 -16.74 19.40 -5.45
CA PRO A 807 -17.50 20.42 -6.17
C PRO A 807 -16.92 21.82 -5.98
N ILE A 808 -16.50 22.11 -4.74
CA ILE A 808 -15.85 23.33 -4.28
C ILE A 808 -14.61 22.92 -3.48
N ALA A 809 -13.47 23.59 -3.69
CA ALA A 809 -12.25 23.29 -2.95
C ALA A 809 -12.47 23.43 -1.42
N PRO A 810 -11.85 22.57 -0.59
CA PRO A 810 -11.88 22.73 0.86
C PRO A 810 -11.40 24.12 1.27
N LYS A 811 -11.96 24.65 2.37
CA LYS A 811 -11.45 25.90 2.99
C LYS A 811 -10.00 25.72 3.45
N ARG A 812 -9.63 24.51 3.88
CA ARG A 812 -8.30 24.20 4.41
C ARG A 812 -7.82 22.84 3.87
N VAL A 813 -6.58 22.83 3.37
CA VAL A 813 -5.87 21.62 2.94
C VAL A 813 -4.61 21.50 3.79
N VAL A 814 -4.55 20.47 4.61
CA VAL A 814 -3.37 20.15 5.42
C VAL A 814 -2.58 19.04 4.73
N TYR A 815 -1.30 19.26 4.48
CA TYR A 815 -0.41 18.30 3.82
C TYR A 815 1.05 18.63 4.11
N ASP A 816 1.91 17.62 4.31
CA ASP A 816 3.33 17.81 4.59
C ASP A 816 4.02 18.69 3.54
N PHE A 817 3.62 18.55 2.27
CA PHE A 817 4.19 19.32 1.17
C PHE A 817 3.27 20.46 0.71
N ALA A 818 2.45 20.99 1.62
CA ALA A 818 1.51 22.07 1.34
C ALA A 818 2.19 23.35 0.79
N CYS A 819 3.41 23.67 1.24
CA CYS A 819 4.18 24.84 0.77
C CYS A 819 4.43 24.83 -0.74
N ALA A 820 4.51 23.65 -1.36
CA ALA A 820 4.68 23.50 -2.80
C ALA A 820 3.37 23.15 -3.52
N LEU A 821 2.40 22.57 -2.80
CA LEU A 821 1.06 22.28 -3.30
C LEU A 821 0.27 23.57 -3.54
N GLY A 822 0.28 24.53 -2.61
CA GLY A 822 -0.47 25.79 -2.76
C GLY A 822 -0.13 26.53 -4.05
N PRO A 823 1.15 26.86 -4.33
CA PRO A 823 1.56 27.43 -5.60
C PRO A 823 1.24 26.56 -6.82
N TYR A 824 1.30 25.22 -6.68
CA TYR A 824 0.96 24.29 -7.76
C TYR A 824 -0.54 24.37 -8.14
N CYS A 825 -1.41 24.45 -7.13
CA CYS A 825 -2.85 24.59 -7.26
C CYS A 825 -3.24 25.96 -7.83
N MET A 826 -2.68 27.05 -7.27
CA MET A 826 -2.99 28.42 -7.69
C MET A 826 -2.52 28.72 -9.12
N LEU A 827 -1.41 28.13 -9.57
CA LEU A 827 -0.96 28.28 -10.96
C LEU A 827 -1.94 27.63 -11.96
N ARG A 828 -2.61 26.54 -11.57
CA ARG A 828 -3.45 25.73 -12.45
C ARG A 828 -4.91 26.14 -12.44
N GLU A 829 -5.49 26.26 -11.25
CA GLU A 829 -6.92 26.56 -11.07
C GLU A 829 -7.10 27.62 -9.95
N PRO A 830 -6.62 28.87 -10.17
CA PRO A 830 -6.63 29.91 -9.14
C PRO A 830 -8.03 30.26 -8.63
N LEU A 831 -9.04 30.19 -9.50
CA LEU A 831 -10.43 30.47 -9.12
C LEU A 831 -11.03 29.36 -8.24
N PHE A 832 -10.66 28.10 -8.48
CA PHE A 832 -11.16 26.97 -7.69
C PHE A 832 -10.54 26.97 -6.30
N PHE A 833 -9.24 27.29 -6.19
CA PHE A 833 -8.49 27.28 -4.94
C PHE A 833 -8.36 28.65 -4.26
N ALA A 834 -9.00 29.70 -4.79
CA ALA A 834 -8.88 31.07 -4.29
C ALA A 834 -9.14 31.19 -2.78
N ASN A 835 -10.12 30.41 -2.29
CA ASN A 835 -10.58 30.40 -0.90
C ASN A 835 -9.92 29.32 -0.03
N THR A 836 -8.91 28.62 -0.53
CA THR A 836 -8.25 27.52 0.17
C THR A 836 -6.99 28.00 0.88
N LEU A 837 -6.88 27.70 2.17
CA LEU A 837 -5.64 27.76 2.93
C LEU A 837 -4.88 26.43 2.80
N PHE A 838 -3.63 26.48 2.34
CA PHE A 838 -2.74 25.32 2.31
C PHE A 838 -1.78 25.40 3.50
N ALA A 839 -1.80 24.40 4.36
CA ALA A 839 -0.99 24.37 5.58
C ALA A 839 -0.27 23.05 5.79
N ILE A 840 0.90 23.10 6.42
CA ILE A 840 1.70 21.98 6.87
C ILE A 840 1.30 21.70 8.32
N ASP A 841 1.21 20.43 8.66
CA ASP A 841 0.96 19.96 10.02
C ASP A 841 2.10 20.38 10.99
N HIS A 842 1.77 20.51 12.28
CA HIS A 842 2.68 20.89 13.35
C HIS A 842 3.89 19.93 13.44
N PHE A 843 3.67 18.63 13.33
CA PHE A 843 4.71 17.61 13.49
C PHE A 843 5.77 17.63 12.39
N HIS A 844 5.40 18.06 11.18
CA HIS A 844 6.32 18.12 10.04
C HIS A 844 7.06 19.46 9.90
N SER A 845 6.74 20.45 10.75
CA SER A 845 7.32 21.80 10.69
C SER A 845 8.86 21.83 10.81
N THR A 846 9.45 20.91 11.59
CA THR A 846 10.90 20.81 11.81
C THR A 846 11.68 20.48 10.54
N GLY A 847 11.10 19.70 9.62
CA GLY A 847 11.68 19.38 8.31
C GLY A 847 11.63 20.53 7.29
N HIS A 848 10.98 21.65 7.63
CA HIS A 848 10.65 22.75 6.73
C HIS A 848 11.32 24.07 7.14
N SER A 849 12.60 24.02 7.52
CA SER A 849 13.36 25.19 7.99
C SER A 849 13.48 26.35 6.98
N LYS A 850 13.33 26.07 5.68
CA LYS A 850 13.36 27.07 4.59
C LYS A 850 11.99 27.60 4.18
N CYS A 851 10.90 26.96 4.61
CA CYS A 851 9.55 27.36 4.22
C CYS A 851 9.08 28.59 5.00
N SER A 852 8.23 29.38 4.35
CA SER A 852 7.56 30.50 5.00
C SER A 852 6.72 30.04 6.19
N PRO A 853 6.75 30.75 7.33
CA PRO A 853 5.84 30.49 8.43
C PRO A 853 4.34 30.51 8.05
N ALA A 854 3.98 31.26 7.00
CA ALA A 854 2.63 31.27 6.41
C ALA A 854 2.16 29.90 5.88
N CYS A 855 3.06 28.92 5.77
CA CYS A 855 2.74 27.55 5.40
C CYS A 855 2.40 26.67 6.61
N PHE A 856 2.59 27.09 7.86
CA PHE A 856 2.37 26.23 9.03
C PHE A 856 1.01 26.51 9.66
N LEU A 857 0.27 25.44 9.99
CA LEU A 857 -1.01 25.59 10.69
C LEU A 857 -0.84 26.25 12.06
N SER A 858 0.30 26.02 12.72
CA SER A 858 0.64 26.61 14.04
C SER A 858 0.64 28.13 14.01
N GLU A 859 1.17 28.73 12.95
CA GLU A 859 1.22 30.18 12.77
C GLU A 859 -0.18 30.80 12.81
N TYR A 860 -1.18 30.14 12.23
CA TYR A 860 -2.56 30.59 12.27
C TYR A 860 -3.25 30.25 13.59
N ALA A 861 -2.99 29.08 14.16
CA ALA A 861 -3.58 28.66 15.45
C ALA A 861 -3.11 29.55 16.62
N ASN A 862 -1.90 30.10 16.55
CA ASN A 862 -1.36 31.03 17.54
C ASN A 862 -2.14 32.35 17.62
N VAL A 863 -2.79 32.77 16.52
CA VAL A 863 -3.55 34.02 16.47
C VAL A 863 -5.06 33.80 16.44
N ASP A 864 -5.53 32.66 15.92
CA ASP A 864 -6.94 32.28 15.84
C ASP A 864 -7.22 31.00 16.65
N PRO A 865 -7.72 31.13 17.90
CA PRO A 865 -8.05 30.00 18.77
C PRO A 865 -9.04 29.00 18.15
N ARG A 866 -9.84 29.40 17.15
CA ARG A 866 -10.81 28.52 16.47
C ARG A 866 -10.13 27.45 15.63
N LEU A 867 -8.83 27.60 15.32
CA LEU A 867 -8.05 26.63 14.56
C LEU A 867 -7.33 25.61 15.43
N VAL A 868 -7.22 25.85 16.75
CA VAL A 868 -6.58 24.92 17.71
C VAL A 868 -7.24 23.53 17.73
N PRO A 869 -8.58 23.39 17.66
CA PRO A 869 -9.21 22.07 17.64
C PRO A 869 -9.02 21.26 16.33
N ILE A 870 -8.35 21.82 15.32
CA ILE A 870 -8.06 21.09 14.08
C ILE A 870 -7.03 20.02 14.40
N ASN A 871 -7.49 18.77 14.46
CA ASN A 871 -6.64 17.59 14.58
C ASN A 871 -5.84 17.37 13.28
N SER A 872 -4.74 18.09 13.11
CA SER A 872 -3.88 18.02 11.93
C SER A 872 -3.08 16.72 11.84
N SER A 873 -2.90 16.01 12.95
CA SER A 873 -2.26 14.69 13.01
C SER A 873 -3.17 13.53 12.60
N ALA A 874 -4.41 13.79 12.17
CA ALA A 874 -5.34 12.74 11.74
C ALA A 874 -4.76 11.89 10.59
N GLY A 875 -4.01 12.52 9.67
CA GLY A 875 -3.29 11.82 8.59
C GLY A 875 -2.21 10.88 9.13
N GLU A 876 -1.35 11.38 10.01
CA GLU A 876 -0.28 10.60 10.64
C GLU A 876 -0.82 9.45 11.49
N CYS A 877 -1.86 9.70 12.29
CA CYS A 877 -2.53 8.67 13.10
C CYS A 877 -3.13 7.56 12.22
N GLY A 878 -3.85 7.94 11.16
CA GLY A 878 -4.44 7.01 10.21
C GLY A 878 -3.37 6.18 9.48
N ASN A 879 -2.30 6.84 9.05
CA ASN A 879 -1.16 6.21 8.39
C ASN A 879 -0.37 5.30 9.34
N GLY A 880 -0.21 5.67 10.61
CA GLY A 880 0.37 4.83 11.65
C GLY A 880 -0.32 3.47 11.76
N VAL A 881 -1.65 3.44 11.57
CA VAL A 881 -2.45 2.22 11.61
C VAL A 881 -2.38 1.46 10.29
N LEU A 882 -2.37 2.14 9.14
CA LEU A 882 -2.16 1.53 7.82
C LEU A 882 -0.81 0.82 7.68
N LYS A 883 0.21 1.17 8.48
CA LYS A 883 1.49 0.43 8.52
C LYS A 883 1.29 -1.06 8.83
N ARG A 884 0.22 -1.45 9.54
CA ARG A 884 -0.12 -2.86 9.88
C ARG A 884 -0.37 -3.73 8.66
N ILE A 885 -0.79 -3.16 7.54
CA ILE A 885 -1.08 -3.92 6.31
C ILE A 885 0.01 -3.82 5.25
N ARG A 886 1.04 -3.01 5.49
CA ARG A 886 2.13 -2.73 4.53
C ARG A 886 2.79 -4.02 4.03
N LYS A 887 3.14 -4.92 4.95
CA LYS A 887 3.79 -6.19 4.62
C LYS A 887 2.87 -7.08 3.79
N SER A 888 1.63 -7.27 4.24
CA SER A 888 0.63 -8.08 3.53
C SER A 888 0.41 -7.58 2.10
N VAL A 889 0.21 -6.26 1.92
CA VAL A 889 -0.04 -5.65 0.61
C VAL A 889 1.16 -5.80 -0.34
N SER A 890 2.40 -5.80 0.17
CA SER A 890 3.60 -5.92 -0.69
C SER A 890 3.70 -7.23 -1.48
N TYR A 891 3.00 -8.28 -1.04
CA TYR A 891 2.96 -9.58 -1.70
C TYR A 891 1.67 -9.81 -2.52
N MET A 892 0.82 -8.80 -2.69
CA MET A 892 -0.47 -8.92 -3.38
C MET A 892 -0.42 -8.41 -4.81
N SER A 893 -1.30 -8.97 -5.66
CA SER A 893 -1.65 -8.36 -6.94
C SER A 893 -2.43 -7.05 -6.73
N GLN A 894 -2.48 -6.19 -7.75
CA GLN A 894 -3.17 -4.89 -7.69
C GLN A 894 -4.59 -4.99 -7.12
N THR A 895 -5.44 -5.84 -7.71
CA THR A 895 -6.85 -5.98 -7.27
C THR A 895 -6.98 -6.42 -5.82
N ARG A 896 -6.16 -7.39 -5.40
CA ARG A 896 -6.17 -7.90 -4.02
C ARG A 896 -5.67 -6.84 -3.04
N ALA A 897 -4.59 -6.13 -3.37
CA ALA A 897 -4.07 -5.01 -2.59
C ALA A 897 -5.12 -3.92 -2.37
N ILE A 898 -5.85 -3.55 -3.42
CA ILE A 898 -6.90 -2.54 -3.39
C ILE A 898 -8.07 -2.99 -2.48
N ILE A 899 -8.58 -4.20 -2.65
CA ILE A 899 -9.68 -4.73 -1.82
C ILE A 899 -9.25 -4.82 -0.35
N TYR A 900 -8.06 -5.34 -0.08
CA TYR A 900 -7.53 -5.51 1.28
C TYR A 900 -7.40 -4.16 2.01
N THR A 901 -6.88 -3.15 1.30
CA THR A 901 -6.77 -1.76 1.78
C THR A 901 -8.15 -1.15 2.05
N LYS A 902 -9.10 -1.35 1.14
CA LYS A 902 -10.47 -0.84 1.29
C LYS A 902 -11.17 -1.42 2.51
N VAL A 903 -11.12 -2.74 2.71
CA VAL A 903 -11.74 -3.38 3.88
C VAL A 903 -11.10 -2.89 5.17
N PHE A 904 -9.78 -2.68 5.18
CA PHE A 904 -9.08 -2.10 6.33
C PHE A 904 -9.58 -0.70 6.68
N LEU A 905 -9.66 0.20 5.69
CA LEU A 905 -10.16 1.57 5.88
C LEU A 905 -11.65 1.59 6.27
N SER A 906 -12.44 0.67 5.72
CA SER A 906 -13.87 0.50 6.06
C SER A 906 -14.02 0.13 7.54
N ALA A 907 -13.26 -0.87 8.01
CA ALA A 907 -13.23 -1.26 9.42
C ALA A 907 -12.79 -0.11 10.33
N TRP A 908 -11.73 0.62 9.95
CA TRP A 908 -11.26 1.80 10.67
C TRP A 908 -12.35 2.87 10.82
N ASN A 909 -12.96 3.29 9.70
CA ASN A 909 -13.97 4.33 9.71
C ASN A 909 -15.19 3.92 10.53
N ARG A 910 -15.61 2.65 10.44
CA ARG A 910 -16.74 2.11 11.21
C ARG A 910 -16.45 2.11 12.72
N GLN A 911 -15.22 1.76 13.14
CA GLN A 911 -14.82 1.88 14.54
C GLN A 911 -14.85 3.34 15.02
N ARG A 912 -14.27 4.25 14.22
CA ARG A 912 -14.26 5.69 14.55
C ARG A 912 -15.68 6.27 14.63
N ALA A 913 -16.57 5.88 13.72
CA ALA A 913 -17.96 6.31 13.73
C ALA A 913 -18.71 5.81 14.97
N ARG A 914 -18.42 4.60 15.46
CA ARG A 914 -19.02 4.04 16.69
C ARG A 914 -18.51 4.73 17.96
N LEU A 915 -17.24 5.11 18.02
CA LEU A 915 -16.68 5.87 19.15
C LEU A 915 -17.20 7.32 19.22
N ALA A 916 -17.74 7.84 18.11
CA ALA A 916 -18.26 9.20 18.01
C ALA A 916 -19.78 9.30 18.24
N MET A 917 -20.47 8.15 18.34
CA MET A 917 -21.86 7.99 18.80
C MET A 917 -21.86 7.79 20.31
#